data_AF-A0A8J4GEK2-F1
#
_entry.id   AF-A0A8J4GEK2-F1
#
_cell.length_a   1.000
_cell.length_b   1.000
_cell.length_c   1.000
_cell.angle_alpha   90.00
_cell.angle_beta   90.00
_cell.angle_gamma   90.00
#
_symmetry.space_group_name_H-M   'P 1'
#
loop_
_entity.id
_entity.type
_entity.pdbx_description
1 polymer ?
#
loop_
_entity_poly.entity_id
_entity_poly.type
_entity_poly.pdbx_seq_one_letter_code
_entity_poly.pdbx_strand_id
1 'polypeptide(L)'
;MALALLGRRQGRSLFRALAMLETHLAGGGIIRPANKDLDVETEVCSTSQQYPSIAPGWPRVYPVRCYAINNQPTIKYIPVPEPEFDDFSGEPTSYLQLLGAISKAKSLKRLQHLLSAHNERFDAVHVAAAVARLPRLIRYRSADLVDRSETVVVHTPGLPRMRRKHGVRPKQTHLLEGSRIAAHLDAMLPAHVQNFFPRQAACTIWAFGELRRMGVVDSMASLPDVLLVVTKGNFEPLRVHGHGVDFAQILQGLAKLGFGDMKLIGQLVTLLERRLGSMQQYELQMSAWSLASMGYHSPDVFNRIANQLLRTGTAFLLPSGCSSTFWAFAKAGITSRIDLFNILASSMLGQATLLAPQDAATTLWACSQLGYYNTNLITALCDAVVRNLATCSDWEVSSVIESLANMGHHHAGLMEAVAKAILEEPVVGAHPTCIARVLFGYGKLGCCNPREVELASVLAAAVVPQLPVVREDTLAMLCNGLTMFGYKDEKVLAALASRAERLLPDCNEAHLLPFLRLLNCAGYQHYQLAVASARHLQAVILPGNKTINAAAPVEVLYLCARQGVEDPTAADEVLALAAAREQELRPVDAARAFVVGQVMNRKELLNHMADVVLRHATELDADTAAAVLQSAQALGRQDIVATLAPRVQQPRMADPSTGKVAIASL
;
A
#
# COMPACT_ATOMS: atom_id res chain seq x y z
N MET A 1 -23.46 16.18 -29.79
CA MET A 1 -22.89 17.05 -28.72
C MET A 1 -22.23 16.26 -27.58
N ALA A 2 -22.88 15.22 -27.02
CA ALA A 2 -22.29 14.37 -25.97
C ALA A 2 -20.99 13.64 -26.40
N LEU A 3 -20.90 13.19 -27.65
CA LEU A 3 -19.69 12.57 -28.22
C LEU A 3 -18.52 13.56 -28.45
N ALA A 4 -18.83 14.84 -28.70
CA ALA A 4 -17.81 15.89 -28.86
C ALA A 4 -17.15 16.28 -27.53
N LEU A 5 -17.83 16.05 -26.41
CA LEU A 5 -17.27 16.22 -25.05
C LEU A 5 -16.37 15.06 -24.64
N LEU A 6 -16.62 13.83 -25.13
CA LEU A 6 -15.75 12.66 -24.94
C LEU A 6 -14.41 12.80 -25.69
N GLY A 7 -14.44 13.32 -26.92
CA GLY A 7 -13.23 13.50 -27.75
C GLY A 7 -12.22 14.53 -27.24
N ARG A 8 -12.63 15.48 -26.38
CA ARG A 8 -11.71 16.48 -25.79
C ARG A 8 -10.95 15.98 -24.55
N ARG A 9 -11.32 14.84 -23.98
CA ARG A 9 -10.69 14.31 -22.74
C ARG A 9 -9.81 13.06 -22.94
N GLN A 10 -9.94 12.33 -24.05
CA GLN A 10 -9.10 11.16 -24.33
C GLN A 10 -8.24 11.40 -25.58
N GLY A 11 -6.93 11.52 -25.39
CA GLY A 11 -5.99 11.85 -26.46
C GLY A 11 -5.93 10.77 -27.56
N ARG A 12 -6.06 11.22 -28.83
CA ARG A 12 -5.64 10.62 -30.12
C ARG A 12 -5.95 9.14 -30.45
N SER A 13 -6.26 8.25 -29.52
CA SER A 13 -6.55 6.83 -29.79
C SER A 13 -8.00 6.59 -30.26
N LEU A 14 -8.98 7.30 -29.70
CA LEU A 14 -10.39 7.18 -30.09
C LEU A 14 -10.64 7.68 -31.52
N PHE A 15 -9.88 8.69 -31.97
CA PHE A 15 -9.99 9.25 -33.32
C PHE A 15 -9.45 8.28 -34.39
N ARG A 16 -8.47 7.43 -34.06
CA ARG A 16 -7.99 6.36 -34.96
C ARG A 16 -8.97 5.19 -35.04
N ALA A 17 -9.62 4.83 -33.93
CA ALA A 17 -10.65 3.79 -33.91
C ALA A 17 -11.90 4.20 -34.68
N LEU A 18 -12.30 5.48 -34.61
CA LEU A 18 -13.42 6.02 -35.37
C LEU A 18 -13.10 6.19 -36.86
N ALA A 19 -11.87 6.61 -37.21
CA ALA A 19 -11.44 6.66 -38.61
C ALA A 19 -11.40 5.27 -39.27
N MET A 20 -11.09 4.20 -38.52
CA MET A 20 -11.16 2.82 -39.00
C MET A 20 -12.60 2.30 -39.18
N LEU A 21 -13.56 2.81 -38.39
CA LEU A 21 -14.98 2.47 -38.53
C LEU A 21 -15.63 3.24 -39.70
N GLU A 22 -15.23 4.48 -39.94
CA GLU A 22 -15.68 5.27 -41.11
C GLU A 22 -15.14 4.69 -42.43
N THR A 23 -13.93 4.13 -42.46
CA THR A 23 -13.42 3.44 -43.67
C THR A 23 -14.11 2.10 -43.94
N HIS A 24 -14.72 1.46 -42.94
CA HIS A 24 -15.49 0.22 -43.14
C HIS A 24 -16.96 0.43 -43.52
N LEU A 25 -17.52 1.62 -43.29
CA LEU A 25 -18.90 1.95 -43.67
C LEU A 25 -19.03 2.56 -45.07
N ALA A 26 -17.91 2.91 -45.73
CA ALA A 26 -17.89 3.49 -47.08
C ALA A 26 -17.61 2.47 -48.21
N GLY A 27 -17.41 1.19 -47.91
CA GLY A 27 -17.11 0.14 -48.89
C GLY A 27 -18.24 -0.87 -49.03
N GLY A 28 -19.33 -0.49 -49.69
CA GLY A 28 -20.37 -1.44 -50.09
C GLY A 28 -19.88 -2.36 -51.22
N GLY A 29 -19.70 -3.65 -50.93
CA GLY A 29 -19.36 -4.67 -51.90
C GLY A 29 -19.79 -6.06 -51.41
N ILE A 30 -20.86 -6.56 -52.01
CA ILE A 30 -21.56 -7.83 -51.79
C ILE A 30 -20.59 -9.04 -51.79
N ILE A 31 -20.78 -10.03 -50.90
CA ILE A 31 -20.79 -11.50 -51.20
C ILE A 31 -21.29 -12.30 -49.97
N ARG A 32 -22.08 -13.35 -50.27
CA ARG A 32 -22.86 -14.26 -49.41
C ARG A 32 -22.03 -15.21 -48.53
N PRO A 33 -22.63 -15.85 -47.49
CA PRO A 33 -21.94 -16.77 -46.60
C PRO A 33 -21.95 -18.21 -47.13
N ALA A 34 -20.87 -18.97 -46.89
CA ALA A 34 -20.87 -20.43 -46.98
C ALA A 34 -19.94 -21.04 -45.93
N ASN A 35 -20.53 -21.97 -45.17
CA ASN A 35 -19.91 -22.88 -44.20
C ASN A 35 -18.90 -23.85 -44.85
N LYS A 36 -18.00 -24.40 -43.99
CA LYS A 36 -17.67 -25.83 -43.76
C LYS A 36 -16.17 -26.21 -43.78
N ASP A 37 -15.84 -27.03 -42.77
CA ASP A 37 -14.85 -28.12 -42.70
C ASP A 37 -13.35 -27.75 -42.59
N LEU A 38 -12.66 -28.11 -41.47
CA LEU A 38 -11.85 -29.34 -41.23
C LEU A 38 -10.67 -29.43 -42.24
N ASP A 39 -9.40 -29.73 -41.96
CA ASP A 39 -8.64 -30.46 -40.93
C ASP A 39 -7.13 -30.27 -41.30
N VAL A 40 -6.18 -30.13 -40.36
CA VAL A 40 -5.17 -31.14 -39.90
C VAL A 40 -3.92 -31.37 -40.81
N GLU A 41 -2.75 -31.42 -40.15
CA GLU A 41 -1.44 -32.07 -40.51
C GLU A 41 -0.52 -31.44 -41.60
N THR A 42 0.73 -31.00 -41.29
CA THR A 42 2.06 -31.65 -41.04
C THR A 42 2.85 -32.09 -42.27
N GLU A 43 4.20 -32.05 -42.11
CA GLU A 43 5.31 -32.53 -42.99
C GLU A 43 5.82 -31.53 -44.04
N VAL A 44 7.06 -31.00 -44.00
CA VAL A 44 8.44 -31.55 -43.94
C VAL A 44 8.92 -32.20 -45.25
N CYS A 45 9.98 -31.59 -45.82
CA CYS A 45 10.92 -32.08 -46.86
C CYS A 45 10.31 -32.29 -48.26
N SER A 46 11.02 -32.12 -49.39
CA SER A 46 12.38 -31.71 -49.76
C SER A 46 12.42 -31.84 -51.29
N THR A 47 13.27 -31.05 -51.96
CA THR A 47 13.80 -31.28 -53.34
C THR A 47 12.78 -31.33 -54.49
N SER A 48 13.01 -30.90 -55.72
CA SER A 48 14.11 -30.24 -56.45
C SER A 48 13.57 -30.05 -57.88
N GLN A 49 13.96 -28.96 -58.57
CA GLN A 49 14.08 -28.87 -60.04
C GLN A 49 12.76 -29.03 -60.86
N GLN A 50 12.43 -28.18 -61.84
CA GLN A 50 13.24 -27.62 -62.92
C GLN A 50 12.43 -26.49 -63.61
N TYR A 51 13.11 -25.41 -63.99
CA TYR A 51 12.63 -24.45 -65.00
C TYR A 51 13.33 -24.73 -66.35
N PRO A 52 12.64 -24.55 -67.48
CA PRO A 52 13.20 -23.97 -68.70
C PRO A 52 12.53 -22.59 -68.95
N SER A 53 13.07 -21.59 -69.64
CA SER A 53 14.27 -21.41 -70.46
C SER A 53 14.48 -19.88 -70.59
N ILE A 54 15.74 -19.45 -70.70
CA ILE A 54 16.17 -18.04 -70.79
C ILE A 54 16.37 -17.66 -72.26
N ALA A 55 15.90 -16.46 -72.65
CA ALA A 55 16.33 -15.75 -73.86
C ALA A 55 17.43 -14.71 -73.52
N PRO A 56 18.35 -14.39 -74.46
CA PRO A 56 19.71 -13.97 -74.11
C PRO A 56 19.94 -12.45 -74.14
N GLY A 57 20.76 -11.99 -73.20
CA GLY A 57 21.44 -10.70 -73.25
C GLY A 57 22.21 -10.47 -71.96
N TRP A 58 23.48 -10.07 -72.07
CA TRP A 58 24.43 -9.62 -71.03
C TRP A 58 25.52 -10.62 -70.58
N PRO A 59 26.77 -10.15 -70.34
CA PRO A 59 27.98 -10.96 -70.42
C PRO A 59 28.32 -11.75 -69.14
N ARG A 60 29.01 -12.89 -69.33
CA ARG A 60 29.46 -13.84 -68.30
C ARG A 60 30.53 -13.24 -67.38
N VAL A 61 30.33 -13.38 -66.06
CA VAL A 61 31.38 -13.20 -65.04
C VAL A 61 31.75 -14.59 -64.48
N TYR A 62 33.04 -14.92 -64.48
CA TYR A 62 33.61 -16.15 -63.88
C TYR A 62 33.66 -16.06 -62.35
N PRO A 63 33.69 -17.19 -61.62
CA PRO A 63 33.48 -17.22 -60.17
C PRO A 63 34.78 -16.92 -59.41
N VAL A 64 34.76 -15.93 -58.52
CA VAL A 64 35.81 -15.74 -57.51
C VAL A 64 35.24 -16.15 -56.16
N ARG A 65 35.91 -17.11 -55.51
CA ARG A 65 35.63 -17.58 -54.15
C ARG A 65 35.70 -16.40 -53.17
N CYS A 66 34.59 -16.08 -52.52
CA CYS A 66 34.58 -15.13 -51.41
C CYS A 66 34.60 -15.90 -50.09
N TYR A 67 35.70 -15.76 -49.35
CA TYR A 67 35.79 -16.09 -47.94
C TYR A 67 34.75 -15.28 -47.17
N ALA A 68 34.11 -15.91 -46.18
CA ALA A 68 33.19 -15.25 -45.26
C ALA A 68 33.94 -14.18 -44.44
N ILE A 69 33.77 -12.91 -44.81
CA ILE A 69 34.11 -11.78 -43.94
C ILE A 69 32.86 -11.46 -43.13
N ASN A 70 32.99 -11.65 -41.83
CA ASN A 70 31.98 -11.46 -40.81
C ASN A 70 31.75 -9.95 -40.58
N ASN A 71 31.06 -9.28 -41.51
CA ASN A 71 30.64 -7.89 -41.36
C ASN A 71 29.15 -7.85 -40.96
N GLN A 72 28.85 -8.06 -39.68
CA GLN A 72 27.60 -7.52 -39.15
C GLN A 72 27.71 -5.99 -39.21
N PRO A 73 26.75 -5.26 -39.83
CA PRO A 73 26.72 -3.82 -39.74
C PRO A 73 26.50 -3.46 -38.27
N THR A 74 27.54 -2.98 -37.62
CA THR A 74 27.41 -2.29 -36.33
C THR A 74 26.71 -0.98 -36.62
N ILE A 75 25.38 -0.98 -36.55
CA ILE A 75 24.60 0.25 -36.47
C ILE A 75 24.98 0.90 -35.14
N LYS A 76 26.03 1.72 -35.15
CA LYS A 76 26.29 2.66 -34.06
C LYS A 76 25.15 3.65 -34.11
N TYR A 77 24.25 3.55 -33.13
CA TYR A 77 23.26 4.58 -32.85
C TYR A 77 24.03 5.85 -32.50
N ILE A 78 24.22 6.73 -33.47
CA ILE A 78 24.62 8.10 -33.21
C ILE A 78 23.35 8.77 -32.68
N PRO A 79 23.27 9.13 -31.39
CA PRO A 79 22.11 9.86 -30.92
C PRO A 79 22.04 11.16 -31.71
N VAL A 80 21.04 11.28 -32.57
CA VAL A 80 20.66 12.58 -33.12
C VAL A 80 20.31 13.43 -31.89
N PRO A 81 20.98 14.56 -31.65
CA PRO A 81 20.59 15.47 -30.58
C PRO A 81 19.10 15.76 -30.78
N GLU A 82 18.28 15.54 -29.76
CA GLU A 82 16.91 16.06 -29.80
C GLU A 82 17.02 17.56 -30.19
N PRO A 83 16.26 18.04 -31.18
CA PRO A 83 16.35 19.43 -31.61
C PRO A 83 16.22 20.34 -30.38
N GLU A 84 17.12 21.31 -30.26
CA GLU A 84 17.21 22.20 -29.08
C GLU A 84 15.91 22.99 -28.86
N PHE A 85 15.06 23.10 -29.90
CA PHE A 85 13.77 23.78 -29.90
C PHE A 85 12.67 22.90 -30.56
N ASP A 86 11.44 22.99 -30.05
CA ASP A 86 10.24 22.54 -30.78
C ASP A 86 10.02 23.59 -31.89
N ASP A 87 10.74 23.45 -33.01
CA ASP A 87 10.93 24.43 -34.11
C ASP A 87 9.63 24.95 -34.78
N PHE A 88 8.45 24.49 -34.35
CA PHE A 88 7.17 24.81 -34.99
C PHE A 88 6.21 25.66 -34.15
N SER A 89 6.64 26.24 -33.03
CA SER A 89 5.85 27.28 -32.33
C SER A 89 6.57 28.63 -32.34
N GLY A 90 6.05 29.60 -33.10
CA GLY A 90 6.58 30.96 -33.09
C GLY A 90 6.64 31.56 -31.68
N GLU A 91 7.62 32.43 -31.45
CA GLU A 91 7.77 33.14 -30.18
C GLU A 91 6.53 34.00 -29.87
N PRO A 92 6.01 33.98 -28.63
CA PRO A 92 4.83 34.74 -28.28
C PRO A 92 5.12 36.24 -28.31
N THR A 93 4.35 36.99 -29.11
CA THR A 93 4.50 38.44 -29.23
C THR A 93 3.42 39.22 -28.47
N SER A 94 2.33 38.56 -28.09
CA SER A 94 1.21 39.15 -27.35
C SER A 94 0.93 38.42 -26.04
N TYR A 95 0.20 39.11 -25.14
CA TYR A 95 -0.26 38.57 -23.84
C TYR A 95 -0.92 37.20 -23.96
N LEU A 96 -1.94 37.08 -24.82
CA LEU A 96 -2.70 35.83 -25.01
C LEU A 96 -1.86 34.72 -25.61
N GLN A 97 -0.89 35.06 -26.48
CA GLN A 97 0.04 34.09 -27.03
C GLN A 97 1.03 33.59 -25.97
N LEU A 98 1.52 34.46 -25.07
CA LEU A 98 2.42 34.07 -23.99
C LEU A 98 1.71 33.14 -23.01
N LEU A 99 0.51 33.51 -22.53
CA LEU A 99 -0.31 32.65 -21.69
C LEU A 99 -0.66 31.31 -22.37
N GLY A 100 -0.97 31.35 -23.67
CA GLY A 100 -1.19 30.18 -24.50
C GLY A 100 0.04 29.28 -24.61
N ALA A 101 1.23 29.86 -24.76
CA ALA A 101 2.50 29.14 -24.85
C ALA A 101 2.85 28.47 -23.52
N ILE A 102 2.70 29.17 -22.39
CA ILE A 102 2.92 28.63 -21.05
C ILE A 102 1.98 27.45 -20.78
N SER A 103 0.67 27.65 -20.98
CA SER A 103 -0.34 26.62 -20.68
C SER A 103 -0.22 25.35 -21.53
N LYS A 104 0.32 25.47 -22.75
CA LYS A 104 0.51 24.38 -23.71
C LYS A 104 1.94 23.83 -23.76
N ALA A 105 2.88 24.37 -22.97
CA ALA A 105 4.27 23.92 -22.95
C ALA A 105 4.36 22.39 -22.78
N LYS A 106 5.19 21.71 -23.58
CA LYS A 106 5.27 20.23 -23.60
C LYS A 106 6.52 19.67 -22.92
N SER A 107 7.48 20.50 -22.53
CA SER A 107 8.75 20.12 -21.89
C SER A 107 9.16 21.13 -20.82
N LEU A 108 9.99 20.69 -19.88
CA LEU A 108 10.62 21.56 -18.87
C LEU A 108 11.47 22.64 -19.53
N LYS A 109 12.32 22.25 -20.48
CA LYS A 109 13.12 23.17 -21.32
C LYS A 109 12.28 24.28 -21.96
N ARG A 110 11.12 23.98 -22.55
CA ARG A 110 10.27 25.01 -23.17
C ARG A 110 9.70 25.96 -22.11
N LEU A 111 9.28 25.45 -20.96
CA LEU A 111 8.81 26.30 -19.86
C LEU A 111 9.94 27.19 -19.32
N GLN A 112 11.15 26.64 -19.16
CA GLN A 112 12.33 27.37 -18.74
C GLN A 112 12.68 28.49 -19.72
N HIS A 113 12.68 28.21 -21.03
CA HIS A 113 12.89 29.23 -22.07
C HIS A 113 11.88 30.37 -21.99
N LEU A 114 10.58 30.05 -21.84
CA LEU A 114 9.55 31.08 -21.70
C LEU A 114 9.75 31.94 -20.46
N LEU A 115 10.19 31.34 -19.35
CA LEU A 115 10.52 32.06 -18.12
C LEU A 115 11.74 32.97 -18.29
N SER A 116 12.81 32.49 -18.94
CA SER A 116 14.02 33.29 -19.12
C SER A 116 13.87 34.39 -20.17
N ALA A 117 13.22 34.09 -21.30
CA ALA A 117 13.15 35.00 -22.46
C ALA A 117 12.09 36.09 -22.29
N HIS A 118 11.02 35.83 -21.53
CA HIS A 118 9.89 36.75 -21.38
C HIS A 118 9.66 37.18 -19.93
N ASN A 119 10.61 36.99 -19.01
CA ASN A 119 10.47 37.27 -17.58
C ASN A 119 9.83 38.63 -17.28
N GLU A 120 10.30 39.69 -17.96
CA GLU A 120 9.82 41.07 -17.76
C GLU A 120 8.35 41.28 -18.15
N ARG A 121 7.78 40.38 -18.96
CA ARG A 121 6.39 40.43 -19.42
C ARG A 121 5.45 39.59 -18.55
N PHE A 122 5.96 38.88 -17.55
CA PHE A 122 5.13 38.05 -16.68
C PHE A 122 4.31 38.92 -15.73
N ASP A 123 3.02 38.60 -15.65
CA ASP A 123 2.09 39.14 -14.66
C ASP A 123 1.65 38.02 -13.73
N ALA A 124 0.74 38.34 -12.80
CA ALA A 124 0.16 37.37 -11.88
C ALA A 124 -0.44 36.13 -12.56
N VAL A 125 -1.09 36.31 -13.72
CA VAL A 125 -1.77 35.23 -14.44
C VAL A 125 -0.74 34.32 -15.10
N HIS A 126 0.29 34.88 -15.73
CA HIS A 126 1.37 34.12 -16.35
C HIS A 126 2.15 33.30 -15.31
N VAL A 127 2.51 33.89 -14.17
CA VAL A 127 3.21 33.19 -13.09
C VAL A 127 2.36 32.04 -12.56
N ALA A 128 1.09 32.28 -12.23
CA ALA A 128 0.19 31.23 -11.77
C ALA A 128 -0.01 30.12 -12.81
N ALA A 129 -0.10 30.46 -14.10
CA ALA A 129 -0.19 29.48 -15.18
C ALA A 129 1.08 28.64 -15.33
N ALA A 130 2.26 29.25 -15.18
CA ALA A 130 3.54 28.55 -15.23
C ALA A 130 3.70 27.59 -14.04
N VAL A 131 3.38 28.05 -12.83
CA VAL A 131 3.35 27.23 -11.62
C VAL A 131 2.39 26.04 -11.79
N ALA A 132 1.17 26.27 -12.25
CA ALA A 132 0.18 25.21 -12.45
C ALA A 132 0.55 24.23 -13.57
N ARG A 133 1.41 24.65 -14.53
CA ARG A 133 1.88 23.80 -15.62
C ARG A 133 2.98 22.85 -15.17
N LEU A 134 3.87 23.30 -14.28
CA LEU A 134 5.08 22.57 -13.90
C LEU A 134 4.81 21.12 -13.41
N PRO A 135 3.85 20.84 -12.49
CA PRO A 135 3.56 19.46 -12.09
C PRO A 135 3.14 18.55 -13.24
N ARG A 136 2.49 19.10 -14.28
CA ARG A 136 2.04 18.33 -15.45
C ARG A 136 3.18 17.98 -16.40
N LEU A 137 4.22 18.80 -16.44
CA LEU A 137 5.45 18.52 -17.19
C LEU A 137 6.30 17.47 -16.49
N ILE A 138 6.23 17.42 -15.16
CA ILE A 138 6.96 16.45 -14.35
C ILE A 138 6.23 15.10 -14.28
N ARG A 139 4.91 15.05 -14.53
CA ARG A 139 4.15 13.79 -14.61
C ARG A 139 4.79 12.85 -15.65
N TYR A 140 5.27 11.72 -15.14
CA TYR A 140 6.26 10.88 -15.80
C TYR A 140 5.76 10.26 -17.11
N ARG A 141 6.58 10.34 -18.16
CA ARG A 141 6.50 9.43 -19.32
C ARG A 141 7.40 8.24 -19.06
N SER A 142 7.13 7.11 -19.70
CA SER A 142 7.96 5.90 -19.58
C SER A 142 9.45 6.13 -19.90
N ALA A 143 9.80 7.17 -20.66
CA ALA A 143 11.17 7.56 -21.01
C ALA A 143 11.91 8.37 -19.92
N ASP A 144 11.19 8.99 -18.98
CA ASP A 144 11.74 9.88 -17.94
C ASP A 144 12.05 9.16 -16.63
N LEU A 145 11.84 7.85 -16.65
CA LEU A 145 11.76 6.94 -15.54
C LEU A 145 13.05 6.08 -15.49
N VAL A 146 13.72 6.05 -14.34
CA VAL A 146 14.89 5.22 -14.03
C VAL A 146 14.45 4.09 -13.14
N ASP A 147 14.74 2.86 -13.56
CA ASP A 147 14.56 1.67 -12.74
C ASP A 147 15.57 1.68 -11.58
N ARG A 148 15.10 1.77 -10.33
CA ARG A 148 15.92 1.63 -9.12
C ARG A 148 15.76 0.29 -8.40
N SER A 149 15.23 -0.74 -9.07
CA SER A 149 15.27 -2.12 -8.56
C SER A 149 16.67 -2.55 -8.10
N GLU A 150 17.72 -1.93 -8.65
CA GLU A 150 19.13 -2.14 -8.34
C GLU A 150 19.62 -1.55 -7.01
N THR A 151 18.95 -0.53 -6.44
CA THR A 151 19.55 0.24 -5.33
C THR A 151 19.39 -0.39 -3.93
N VAL A 152 18.59 -1.46 -3.81
CA VAL A 152 18.43 -2.22 -2.55
C VAL A 152 18.74 -3.71 -2.75
N VAL A 153 19.11 -4.13 -3.96
CA VAL A 153 19.41 -5.53 -4.24
C VAL A 153 20.92 -5.74 -4.13
N VAL A 154 21.35 -6.52 -3.14
CA VAL A 154 22.66 -7.17 -3.18
C VAL A 154 22.68 -8.02 -4.45
N HIS A 155 23.40 -7.56 -5.48
CA HIS A 155 23.51 -8.30 -6.74
C HIS A 155 24.06 -9.70 -6.49
N THR A 156 23.30 -10.72 -6.88
CA THR A 156 23.82 -12.08 -7.06
C THR A 156 24.16 -12.27 -8.54
N PRO A 157 25.41 -12.57 -8.93
CA PRO A 157 25.78 -12.75 -10.34
C PRO A 157 25.07 -13.96 -10.95
N GLY A 158 24.44 -13.80 -12.14
CA GLY A 158 24.00 -14.93 -12.98
C GLY A 158 22.51 -15.10 -13.25
N LEU A 159 21.62 -14.23 -12.73
CA LEU A 159 20.17 -14.33 -12.98
C LEU A 159 19.64 -13.20 -13.89
N PRO A 160 18.79 -13.50 -14.89
CA PRO A 160 18.17 -12.49 -15.73
C PRO A 160 17.10 -11.70 -14.96
N ARG A 161 17.09 -10.38 -15.15
CA ARG A 161 16.08 -9.44 -14.59
C ARG A 161 14.75 -9.56 -15.33
N MET A 162 13.64 -9.68 -14.61
CA MET A 162 12.30 -9.40 -15.14
C MET A 162 11.44 -8.56 -14.19
N ARG A 163 10.54 -7.79 -14.82
CA ARG A 163 9.99 -6.50 -14.37
C ARG A 163 8.60 -6.62 -13.76
N ARG A 164 8.48 -6.50 -12.44
CA ARG A 164 7.37 -5.68 -11.89
C ARG A 164 7.80 -4.21 -11.99
N LYS A 165 6.90 -3.23 -11.90
CA LYS A 165 7.24 -1.77 -11.95
C LYS A 165 8.04 -1.32 -10.71
N HIS A 166 9.17 -1.98 -10.44
CA HIS A 166 9.98 -1.78 -9.25
C HIS A 166 10.71 -0.45 -9.34
N GLY A 167 10.59 0.36 -8.28
CA GLY A 167 11.53 1.43 -8.00
C GLY A 167 11.68 2.49 -9.09
N VAL A 168 10.72 2.59 -10.01
CA VAL A 168 10.88 3.48 -11.16
C VAL A 168 10.73 4.92 -10.69
N ARG A 169 11.85 5.60 -10.47
CA ARG A 169 11.87 7.01 -10.05
C ARG A 169 12.17 7.88 -11.25
N PRO A 170 11.68 9.13 -11.30
CA PRO A 170 12.17 10.07 -12.29
C PRO A 170 13.70 10.16 -12.26
N LYS A 171 14.28 10.37 -13.44
CA LYS A 171 15.70 10.75 -13.57
C LYS A 171 16.00 11.90 -12.61
N GLN A 172 17.06 11.76 -11.82
CA GLN A 172 17.46 12.78 -10.86
C GLN A 172 17.73 14.13 -11.54
N THR A 173 18.24 14.12 -12.77
CA THR A 173 18.41 15.32 -13.60
C THR A 173 17.10 16.04 -13.88
N HIS A 174 16.02 15.30 -14.19
CA HIS A 174 14.70 15.86 -14.47
C HIS A 174 14.04 16.43 -13.20
N LEU A 175 14.24 15.78 -12.04
CA LEU A 175 13.83 16.35 -10.75
C LEU A 175 14.58 17.64 -10.46
N LEU A 176 15.90 17.66 -10.62
CA LEU A 176 16.73 18.86 -10.39
C LEU A 176 16.35 20.02 -11.31
N GLU A 177 16.07 19.75 -12.58
CA GLU A 177 15.57 20.77 -13.52
C GLU A 177 14.21 21.31 -13.07
N GLY A 178 13.29 20.41 -12.68
CA GLY A 178 12.01 20.78 -12.07
C GLY A 178 12.17 21.64 -10.82
N SER A 179 13.11 21.29 -9.93
CA SER A 179 13.41 22.03 -8.70
C SER A 179 13.93 23.44 -8.99
N ARG A 180 14.81 23.60 -9.99
CA ARG A 180 15.31 24.91 -10.42
C ARG A 180 14.20 25.80 -10.95
N ILE A 181 13.33 25.26 -11.80
CA ILE A 181 12.18 26.00 -12.33
C ILE A 181 11.21 26.36 -11.20
N ALA A 182 10.93 25.44 -10.28
CA ALA A 182 10.08 25.68 -9.13
C ALA A 182 10.64 26.80 -8.23
N ALA A 183 11.95 26.77 -7.93
CA ALA A 183 12.61 27.81 -7.13
C ALA A 183 12.59 29.18 -7.80
N HIS A 184 12.78 29.23 -9.13
CA HIS A 184 12.67 30.47 -9.90
C HIS A 184 11.24 31.05 -9.82
N LEU A 185 10.23 30.21 -10.01
CA LEU A 185 8.82 30.61 -9.88
C LEU A 185 8.47 31.05 -8.45
N ASP A 186 8.98 30.36 -7.43
CA ASP A 186 8.77 30.70 -6.01
C ASP A 186 9.35 32.09 -5.69
N ALA A 187 10.53 32.42 -6.24
CA ALA A 187 11.16 33.73 -6.08
C ALA A 187 10.41 34.86 -6.80
N MET A 188 9.70 34.55 -7.90
CA MET A 188 8.87 35.54 -8.61
C MET A 188 7.57 35.86 -7.86
N LEU A 189 7.01 34.89 -7.13
CA LEU A 189 5.67 35.02 -6.54
C LEU A 189 5.48 36.30 -5.70
N PRO A 190 6.36 36.66 -4.74
CA PRO A 190 6.17 37.84 -3.90
C PRO A 190 5.96 39.15 -4.67
N ALA A 191 6.56 39.30 -5.85
CA ALA A 191 6.41 40.48 -6.69
C ALA A 191 5.04 40.55 -7.42
N HIS A 192 4.36 39.42 -7.58
CA HIS A 192 3.13 39.31 -8.38
C HIS A 192 1.88 38.93 -7.59
N VAL A 193 2.03 38.38 -6.37
CA VAL A 193 0.91 37.87 -5.56
C VAL A 193 -0.18 38.91 -5.29
N GLN A 194 0.16 40.19 -5.18
CA GLN A 194 -0.81 41.24 -4.83
C GLN A 194 -1.98 41.35 -5.81
N ASN A 195 -1.78 40.90 -7.06
CA ASN A 195 -2.78 40.90 -8.12
C ASN A 195 -3.45 39.52 -8.32
N PHE A 196 -3.26 38.57 -7.40
CA PHE A 196 -3.89 37.26 -7.48
C PHE A 196 -5.38 37.35 -7.10
N PHE A 197 -6.23 36.69 -7.89
CA PHE A 197 -7.55 36.28 -7.42
C PHE A 197 -7.42 34.95 -6.65
N PRO A 198 -8.46 34.56 -5.88
CA PRO A 198 -8.45 33.28 -5.16
C PRO A 198 -8.08 32.09 -6.04
N ARG A 199 -8.50 32.10 -7.31
CA ARG A 199 -8.18 31.05 -8.28
C ARG A 199 -6.69 30.90 -8.53
N GLN A 200 -5.94 32.00 -8.71
CA GLN A 200 -4.49 31.94 -8.91
C GLN A 200 -3.81 31.43 -7.64
N ALA A 201 -4.18 31.95 -6.47
CA ALA A 201 -3.62 31.52 -5.20
C ALA A 201 -3.86 30.01 -4.95
N ALA A 202 -5.08 29.54 -5.19
CA ALA A 202 -5.45 28.14 -5.06
C ALA A 202 -4.65 27.23 -6.00
N CYS A 203 -4.55 27.59 -7.29
CA CYS A 203 -3.75 26.85 -8.27
C CYS A 203 -2.27 26.80 -7.88
N THR A 204 -1.71 27.90 -7.38
CA THR A 204 -0.32 28.01 -6.96
C THR A 204 -0.04 27.11 -5.75
N ILE A 205 -0.86 27.22 -4.69
CA ILE A 205 -0.73 26.40 -3.47
C ILE A 205 -0.89 24.91 -3.82
N TRP A 206 -1.88 24.56 -4.64
CA TRP A 206 -2.06 23.19 -5.13
C TRP A 206 -0.84 22.66 -5.89
N ALA A 207 -0.28 23.45 -6.80
CA ALA A 207 0.84 23.04 -7.63
C ALA A 207 2.09 22.79 -6.79
N PHE A 208 2.44 23.69 -5.87
CA PHE A 208 3.57 23.49 -4.95
C PHE A 208 3.37 22.27 -4.04
N GLY A 209 2.13 22.01 -3.60
CA GLY A 209 1.79 20.76 -2.91
C GLY A 209 2.06 19.51 -3.77
N GLU A 210 1.67 19.50 -5.04
CA GLU A 210 2.02 18.40 -5.95
C GLU A 210 3.52 18.25 -6.16
N LEU A 211 4.25 19.37 -6.32
CA LEU A 211 5.71 19.34 -6.48
C LEU A 211 6.39 18.73 -5.25
N ARG A 212 5.93 19.08 -4.05
CA ARG A 212 6.45 18.48 -2.82
C ARG A 212 6.16 16.98 -2.75
N ARG A 213 4.93 16.57 -3.06
CA ARG A 213 4.55 15.15 -3.12
C ARG A 213 5.38 14.36 -4.14
N MET A 214 5.83 14.99 -5.22
CA MET A 214 6.71 14.41 -6.24
C MET A 214 8.20 14.44 -5.86
N GLY A 215 8.57 15.04 -4.72
CA GLY A 215 9.96 15.20 -4.29
C GLY A 215 10.76 16.23 -5.11
N VAL A 216 10.08 17.19 -5.72
CA VAL A 216 10.69 18.27 -6.52
C VAL A 216 11.08 19.45 -5.63
N VAL A 217 10.28 19.75 -4.61
CA VAL A 217 10.54 20.81 -3.63
C VAL A 217 10.29 20.27 -2.23
N ASP A 218 10.99 20.81 -1.23
CA ASP A 218 10.73 20.42 0.17
C ASP A 218 9.65 21.30 0.82
N SER A 219 9.58 22.57 0.40
CA SER A 219 8.67 23.59 0.90
C SER A 219 8.37 24.66 -0.17
N MET A 220 7.53 25.63 0.18
CA MET A 220 7.20 26.80 -0.64
C MET A 220 7.49 28.05 0.19
N ALA A 221 8.52 28.81 -0.18
CA ALA A 221 8.99 29.96 0.60
C ALA A 221 7.97 31.11 0.55
N SER A 222 7.34 31.33 -0.60
CA SER A 222 6.32 32.38 -0.79
C SER A 222 4.93 32.00 -0.28
N LEU A 223 4.77 30.86 0.41
CA LEU A 223 3.47 30.41 0.93
C LEU A 223 2.79 31.46 1.82
N PRO A 224 3.49 32.15 2.76
CA PRO A 224 2.87 33.21 3.57
C PRO A 224 2.32 34.36 2.72
N ASP A 225 3.05 34.78 1.67
CA ASP A 225 2.64 35.86 0.77
C ASP A 225 1.40 35.47 -0.04
N VAL A 226 1.37 34.24 -0.58
CA VAL A 226 0.21 33.73 -1.33
C VAL A 226 -1.01 33.54 -0.41
N LEU A 227 -0.81 33.08 0.83
CA LEU A 227 -1.88 32.96 1.81
C LEU A 227 -2.45 34.33 2.20
N LEU A 228 -1.59 35.34 2.40
CA LEU A 228 -2.04 36.69 2.77
C LEU A 228 -3.04 37.25 1.76
N VAL A 229 -2.86 36.97 0.47
CA VAL A 229 -3.79 37.43 -0.59
C VAL A 229 -5.20 36.87 -0.40
N VAL A 230 -5.34 35.63 0.08
CA VAL A 230 -6.64 34.98 0.26
C VAL A 230 -7.20 35.17 1.67
N THR A 231 -6.36 35.51 2.65
CA THR A 231 -6.77 35.73 4.06
C THR A 231 -6.95 37.20 4.45
N LYS A 232 -6.54 38.16 3.60
CA LYS A 232 -6.72 39.60 3.86
C LYS A 232 -8.19 39.97 4.14
N GLY A 233 -8.38 40.99 4.99
CA GLY A 233 -9.72 41.48 5.34
C GLY A 233 -10.60 40.41 5.98
N ASN A 234 -10.01 39.55 6.82
CA ASN A 234 -10.68 38.37 7.37
C ASN A 234 -11.20 37.43 6.26
N PHE A 235 -10.35 37.05 5.29
CA PHE A 235 -10.72 36.20 4.15
C PHE A 235 -11.73 36.82 3.17
N GLU A 236 -11.77 38.14 3.04
CA GLU A 236 -12.70 38.82 2.12
C GLU A 236 -12.62 38.30 0.68
N PRO A 237 -11.43 38.08 0.09
CA PRO A 237 -11.32 37.57 -1.28
C PRO A 237 -11.94 36.18 -1.45
N LEU A 238 -11.74 35.28 -0.49
CA LEU A 238 -12.36 33.95 -0.51
C LEU A 238 -13.87 34.01 -0.25
N ARG A 239 -14.33 34.92 0.61
CA ARG A 239 -15.77 35.11 0.84
C ARG A 239 -16.49 35.58 -0.42
N VAL A 240 -15.96 36.60 -1.09
CA VAL A 240 -16.65 37.26 -2.20
C VAL A 240 -16.42 36.54 -3.53
N HIS A 241 -15.18 36.15 -3.81
CA HIS A 241 -14.77 35.64 -5.13
C HIS A 241 -14.34 34.17 -5.13
N GLY A 242 -14.26 33.53 -3.96
CA GLY A 242 -13.83 32.13 -3.85
C GLY A 242 -14.90 31.15 -4.33
N HIS A 243 -14.51 30.26 -5.24
CA HIS A 243 -15.34 29.14 -5.68
C HIS A 243 -14.98 27.84 -4.92
N GLY A 244 -15.87 26.86 -4.93
CA GLY A 244 -15.69 25.57 -4.25
C GLY A 244 -14.36 24.88 -4.57
N VAL A 245 -14.00 24.87 -5.85
CA VAL A 245 -12.71 24.36 -6.34
C VAL A 245 -11.50 25.09 -5.75
N ASP A 246 -11.60 26.39 -5.46
CA ASP A 246 -10.50 27.17 -4.92
C ASP A 246 -10.22 26.76 -3.48
N PHE A 247 -11.28 26.57 -2.67
CA PHE A 247 -11.14 26.01 -1.32
C PHE A 247 -10.54 24.60 -1.34
N ALA A 248 -11.05 23.72 -2.22
CA ALA A 248 -10.56 22.35 -2.33
C ALA A 248 -9.07 22.29 -2.74
N GLN A 249 -8.64 23.17 -3.66
CA GLN A 249 -7.24 23.26 -4.09
C GLN A 249 -6.33 23.87 -3.04
N ILE A 250 -6.76 24.91 -2.32
CA ILE A 250 -6.01 25.47 -1.19
C ILE A 250 -5.81 24.39 -0.13
N LEU A 251 -6.87 23.74 0.34
CA LEU A 251 -6.79 22.69 1.35
C LEU A 251 -5.89 21.54 0.90
N GLN A 252 -6.02 21.08 -0.35
CA GLN A 252 -5.20 19.99 -0.86
C GLN A 252 -3.73 20.38 -0.99
N GLY A 253 -3.44 21.59 -1.46
CA GLY A 253 -2.08 22.08 -1.56
C GLY A 253 -1.44 22.21 -0.18
N LEU A 254 -2.15 22.78 0.80
CA LEU A 254 -1.69 22.87 2.19
C LEU A 254 -1.43 21.50 2.81
N ALA A 255 -2.35 20.55 2.63
CA ALA A 255 -2.18 19.17 3.10
C ALA A 255 -0.91 18.53 2.51
N LYS A 256 -0.69 18.66 1.20
CA LYS A 256 0.50 18.11 0.53
C LYS A 256 1.78 18.86 0.88
N LEU A 257 1.70 20.16 1.17
CA LEU A 257 2.78 20.98 1.70
C LEU A 257 3.13 20.65 3.16
N GLY A 258 2.31 19.85 3.85
CA GLY A 258 2.50 19.55 5.27
C GLY A 258 2.30 20.78 6.15
N PHE A 259 1.48 21.73 5.71
CA PHE A 259 1.20 22.95 6.44
C PHE A 259 0.27 22.66 7.62
N GLY A 260 0.69 23.05 8.83
CA GLY A 260 0.10 22.58 10.09
C GLY A 260 -0.64 23.61 10.93
N ASP A 261 -0.95 24.81 10.42
CA ASP A 261 -1.71 25.81 11.19
C ASP A 261 -3.20 25.43 11.27
N MET A 262 -3.55 24.73 12.34
CA MET A 262 -4.92 24.28 12.60
C MET A 262 -5.91 25.42 12.83
N LYS A 263 -5.45 26.60 13.26
CA LYS A 263 -6.32 27.78 13.43
C LYS A 263 -6.73 28.32 12.06
N LEU A 264 -5.77 28.47 11.14
CA LEU A 264 -6.05 28.85 9.76
C LEU A 264 -6.96 27.82 9.08
N ILE A 265 -6.68 26.52 9.26
CA ILE A 265 -7.51 25.45 8.69
C ILE A 265 -8.93 25.51 9.23
N GLY A 266 -9.13 25.74 10.54
CA GLY A 266 -10.47 25.89 11.11
C GLY A 266 -11.25 27.07 10.51
N GLN A 267 -10.59 28.19 10.23
CA GLN A 267 -11.20 29.34 9.56
C GLN A 267 -11.56 29.04 8.10
N LEU A 268 -10.68 28.37 7.35
CA LEU A 268 -10.95 27.93 5.98
C LEU A 268 -12.12 26.92 5.93
N VAL A 269 -12.20 26.01 6.89
CA VAL A 269 -13.30 25.04 7.02
C VAL A 269 -14.63 25.75 7.27
N THR A 270 -14.65 26.74 8.15
CA THR A 270 -15.87 27.54 8.42
C THR A 270 -16.40 28.22 7.14
N LEU A 271 -15.50 28.67 6.27
CA LEU A 271 -15.87 29.25 4.97
C LEU A 271 -16.28 28.19 3.95
N LEU A 272 -15.57 27.06 3.90
CA LEU A 272 -15.90 25.91 3.07
C LEU A 272 -17.32 25.41 3.35
N GLU A 273 -17.73 25.32 4.63
CA GLU A 273 -19.07 24.86 5.03
C GLU A 273 -20.19 25.70 4.41
N ARG A 274 -19.97 27.00 4.25
CA ARG A 274 -20.92 27.93 3.59
C ARG A 274 -20.98 27.74 2.07
N ARG A 275 -20.03 27.01 1.49
CA ARG A 275 -19.88 26.77 0.05
C ARG A 275 -20.17 25.33 -0.36
N LEU A 276 -20.27 24.38 0.59
CA LEU A 276 -20.55 22.97 0.29
C LEU A 276 -21.73 22.79 -0.67
N GLY A 277 -22.80 23.58 -0.51
CA GLY A 277 -24.00 23.48 -1.34
C GLY A 277 -23.78 23.67 -2.85
N SER A 278 -22.74 24.39 -3.27
CA SER A 278 -22.41 24.64 -4.69
C SER A 278 -21.23 23.81 -5.20
N MET A 279 -20.62 23.00 -4.34
CA MET A 279 -19.44 22.20 -4.69
C MET A 279 -19.79 20.98 -5.52
N GLN A 280 -18.91 20.67 -6.46
CA GLN A 280 -18.98 19.46 -7.27
C GLN A 280 -18.41 18.25 -6.52
N GLN A 281 -18.78 17.04 -6.95
CA GLN A 281 -18.35 15.77 -6.34
C GLN A 281 -16.84 15.66 -6.14
N TYR A 282 -16.06 16.02 -7.16
CA TYR A 282 -14.59 15.97 -7.09
C TYR A 282 -14.02 16.97 -6.07
N GLU A 283 -14.65 18.15 -5.91
CA GLU A 283 -14.21 19.19 -4.98
C GLU A 283 -14.48 18.75 -3.53
N LEU A 284 -15.64 18.11 -3.30
CA LEU A 284 -16.03 17.56 -2.00
C LEU A 284 -15.09 16.44 -1.56
N GLN A 285 -14.79 15.51 -2.48
CA GLN A 285 -13.82 14.44 -2.26
C GLN A 285 -12.42 15.00 -1.96
N MET A 286 -11.97 15.99 -2.73
CA MET A 286 -10.68 16.63 -2.51
C MET A 286 -10.61 17.30 -1.14
N SER A 287 -11.65 18.03 -0.74
CA SER A 287 -11.72 18.65 0.59
C SER A 287 -11.69 17.60 1.70
N ALA A 288 -12.49 16.53 1.61
CA ALA A 288 -12.49 15.46 2.62
C ALA A 288 -11.11 14.82 2.78
N TRP A 289 -10.47 14.47 1.66
CA TRP A 289 -9.12 13.90 1.66
C TRP A 289 -8.12 14.85 2.35
N SER A 290 -8.17 16.14 1.98
CA SER A 290 -7.23 17.14 2.49
C SER A 290 -7.39 17.36 3.99
N LEU A 291 -8.62 17.43 4.49
CA LEU A 291 -8.91 17.57 5.92
C LEU A 291 -8.43 16.34 6.69
N ALA A 292 -8.74 15.13 6.20
CA ALA A 292 -8.26 13.89 6.81
C ALA A 292 -6.73 13.81 6.86
N SER A 293 -6.05 14.18 5.76
CA SER A 293 -4.59 14.21 5.66
C SER A 293 -3.94 15.19 6.62
N MET A 294 -4.58 16.32 6.91
CA MET A 294 -4.08 17.33 7.87
C MET A 294 -4.44 17.01 9.33
N GLY A 295 -5.15 15.90 9.61
CA GLY A 295 -5.58 15.55 10.96
C GLY A 295 -6.84 16.30 11.44
N TYR A 296 -7.55 16.98 10.54
CA TYR A 296 -8.80 17.66 10.87
C TYR A 296 -9.97 16.67 10.76
N HIS A 297 -10.33 16.02 11.86
CA HIS A 297 -11.28 14.89 11.90
C HIS A 297 -12.66 15.25 12.48
N SER A 298 -13.16 16.47 12.26
CA SER A 298 -14.48 16.90 12.75
C SER A 298 -15.61 16.06 12.15
N PRO A 299 -16.35 15.26 12.96
CA PRO A 299 -17.45 14.44 12.44
C PRO A 299 -18.55 15.25 11.76
N ASP A 300 -18.85 16.44 12.28
CA ASP A 300 -19.89 17.33 11.74
C ASP A 300 -19.56 17.78 10.30
N VAL A 301 -18.30 18.18 10.06
CA VAL A 301 -17.84 18.62 8.74
C VAL A 301 -17.89 17.46 7.75
N PHE A 302 -17.40 16.28 8.14
CA PHE A 302 -17.46 15.08 7.29
C PHE A 302 -18.91 14.66 7.00
N ASN A 303 -19.81 14.77 7.98
CA ASN A 303 -21.23 14.48 7.79
C ASN A 303 -21.89 15.45 6.80
N ARG A 304 -21.53 16.74 6.84
CA ARG A 304 -22.01 17.73 5.85
C ARG A 304 -21.48 17.44 4.45
N ILE A 305 -20.19 17.10 4.32
CA ILE A 305 -19.58 16.70 3.04
C ILE A 305 -20.29 15.46 2.48
N ALA A 306 -20.48 14.44 3.30
CA ALA A 306 -21.19 13.22 2.90
C ALA A 306 -22.62 13.50 2.46
N ASN A 307 -23.37 14.34 3.19
CA ASN A 307 -24.72 14.74 2.78
C ASN A 307 -24.73 15.46 1.42
N GLN A 308 -23.72 16.26 1.13
CA GLN A 308 -23.60 16.92 -0.17
C GLN A 308 -23.20 15.94 -1.29
N LEU A 309 -22.31 14.98 -1.02
CA LEU A 309 -21.98 13.92 -1.97
C LEU A 309 -23.22 13.09 -2.34
N LEU A 310 -24.07 12.76 -1.36
CA LEU A 310 -25.33 12.08 -1.61
C LEU A 310 -26.28 12.91 -2.49
N ARG A 311 -26.41 14.22 -2.20
CA ARG A 311 -27.28 15.12 -2.98
C ARG A 311 -26.82 15.32 -4.43
N THR A 312 -25.51 15.46 -4.63
CA THR A 312 -24.93 15.67 -5.97
C THR A 312 -24.78 14.36 -6.76
N GLY A 313 -25.00 13.21 -6.11
CA GLY A 313 -24.73 11.88 -6.65
C GLY A 313 -23.23 11.56 -6.68
N THR A 314 -22.87 10.33 -7.08
CA THR A 314 -21.47 9.89 -7.23
C THR A 314 -21.18 9.29 -8.60
N ALA A 315 -22.15 9.36 -9.53
CA ALA A 315 -22.06 8.72 -10.84
C ALA A 315 -20.93 9.27 -11.73
N PHE A 316 -20.48 10.51 -11.49
CA PHE A 316 -19.37 11.13 -12.24
C PHE A 316 -18.05 11.11 -11.45
N LEU A 317 -18.04 10.53 -10.25
CA LEU A 317 -16.84 10.33 -9.47
C LEU A 317 -16.14 9.07 -9.99
N LEU A 318 -14.92 9.23 -10.51
CA LEU A 318 -14.09 8.10 -10.95
C LEU A 318 -13.74 7.20 -9.75
N PRO A 319 -13.33 5.93 -9.99
CA PRO A 319 -12.98 5.02 -8.91
C PRO A 319 -11.89 5.57 -7.98
N SER A 320 -10.91 6.31 -8.50
CA SER A 320 -9.89 6.98 -7.69
C SER A 320 -10.45 8.06 -6.75
N GLY A 321 -11.50 8.77 -7.16
CA GLY A 321 -12.23 9.68 -6.30
C GLY A 321 -13.04 8.94 -5.22
N CYS A 322 -13.69 7.84 -5.59
CA CYS A 322 -14.41 7.01 -4.63
C CYS A 322 -13.46 6.44 -3.57
N SER A 323 -12.35 5.85 -4.02
CA SER A 323 -11.28 5.30 -3.17
C SER A 323 -10.70 6.36 -2.23
N SER A 324 -10.42 7.57 -2.74
CA SER A 324 -9.93 8.67 -1.91
C SER A 324 -10.96 9.15 -0.88
N THR A 325 -12.25 9.06 -1.19
CA THR A 325 -13.33 9.38 -0.23
C THR A 325 -13.40 8.30 0.85
N PHE A 326 -13.39 7.02 0.48
CA PHE A 326 -13.29 5.92 1.44
C PHE A 326 -12.09 6.11 2.37
N TRP A 327 -10.91 6.37 1.82
CA TRP A 327 -9.70 6.63 2.59
C TRP A 327 -9.84 7.80 3.55
N ALA A 328 -10.43 8.92 3.10
CA ALA A 328 -10.60 10.10 3.92
C ALA A 328 -11.50 9.84 5.13
N PHE A 329 -12.62 9.15 4.91
CA PHE A 329 -13.56 8.81 5.99
C PHE A 329 -12.97 7.77 6.94
N ALA A 330 -12.26 6.77 6.42
CA ALA A 330 -11.51 5.80 7.22
C ALA A 330 -10.46 6.49 8.10
N LYS A 331 -9.65 7.37 7.50
CA LYS A 331 -8.58 8.10 8.20
C LYS A 331 -9.12 9.05 9.26
N ALA A 332 -10.32 9.61 9.06
CA ALA A 332 -11.00 10.47 10.01
C ALA A 332 -11.84 9.69 11.06
N GLY A 333 -11.91 8.35 10.98
CA GLY A 333 -12.67 7.53 11.91
C GLY A 333 -14.19 7.66 11.80
N ILE A 334 -14.71 8.11 10.66
CA ILE A 334 -16.16 8.36 10.47
C ILE A 334 -16.82 7.11 9.89
N THR A 335 -17.27 6.21 10.77
CA THR A 335 -17.82 4.90 10.40
C THR A 335 -19.33 4.88 10.17
N SER A 336 -20.07 5.89 10.65
CA SER A 336 -21.54 5.90 10.67
C SER A 336 -22.22 6.17 9.31
N ARG A 337 -21.45 6.45 8.24
CA ARG A 337 -21.97 6.87 6.92
C ARG A 337 -22.10 5.73 5.92
N ILE A 338 -22.78 4.66 6.35
CA ILE A 338 -23.07 3.48 5.51
C ILE A 338 -23.84 3.85 4.24
N ASP A 339 -24.72 4.85 4.32
CA ASP A 339 -25.47 5.43 3.20
C ASP A 339 -24.54 5.93 2.07
N LEU A 340 -23.53 6.73 2.42
CA LEU A 340 -22.51 7.19 1.48
C LEU A 340 -21.68 6.03 0.93
N PHE A 341 -21.24 5.11 1.80
CA PHE A 341 -20.40 3.98 1.39
C PHE A 341 -21.11 3.07 0.38
N ASN A 342 -22.42 2.83 0.56
CA ASN A 342 -23.22 2.08 -0.41
C ASN A 342 -23.30 2.76 -1.79
N ILE A 343 -23.43 4.09 -1.82
CA ILE A 343 -23.48 4.84 -3.07
C ILE A 343 -22.09 4.90 -3.75
N LEU A 344 -21.01 5.02 -2.99
CA LEU A 344 -19.64 4.93 -3.52
C LEU A 344 -19.35 3.53 -4.07
N ALA A 345 -19.73 2.49 -3.33
CA ALA A 345 -19.60 1.10 -3.75
C ALA A 345 -20.34 0.85 -5.08
N SER A 346 -21.58 1.33 -5.19
CA SER A 346 -22.37 1.22 -6.41
C SER A 346 -21.73 1.93 -7.60
N SER A 347 -21.16 3.13 -7.39
CA SER A 347 -20.44 3.86 -8.45
C SER A 347 -19.17 3.12 -8.90
N MET A 348 -18.42 2.55 -7.97
CA MET A 348 -17.23 1.74 -8.28
C MET A 348 -17.58 0.47 -9.04
N LEU A 349 -18.66 -0.22 -8.65
CA LEU A 349 -19.18 -1.40 -9.36
C LEU A 349 -19.60 -1.06 -10.79
N GLY A 350 -20.31 0.05 -10.99
CA GLY A 350 -20.67 0.54 -12.33
C GLY A 350 -19.46 0.92 -13.21
N GLN A 351 -18.29 1.11 -12.60
CA GLN A 351 -17.03 1.47 -13.25
C GLN A 351 -15.93 0.42 -13.03
N ALA A 352 -16.29 -0.85 -12.80
CA ALA A 352 -15.35 -1.89 -12.37
C ALA A 352 -14.19 -2.12 -13.37
N THR A 353 -14.38 -1.84 -14.66
CA THR A 353 -13.34 -1.93 -15.69
C THR A 353 -12.28 -0.84 -15.59
N LEU A 354 -12.59 0.28 -14.91
CA LEU A 354 -11.69 1.41 -14.70
C LEU A 354 -10.93 1.33 -13.37
N LEU A 355 -11.17 0.30 -12.55
CA LEU A 355 -10.49 0.11 -11.28
C LEU A 355 -9.01 -0.17 -11.48
N ALA A 356 -8.17 0.75 -11.01
CA ALA A 356 -6.74 0.52 -10.90
C ALA A 356 -6.41 -0.27 -9.61
N PRO A 357 -5.31 -1.05 -9.60
CA PRO A 357 -4.86 -1.75 -8.39
C PRO A 357 -4.72 -0.86 -7.16
N GLN A 358 -4.19 0.35 -7.33
CA GLN A 358 -4.06 1.34 -6.24
C GLN A 358 -5.41 1.71 -5.63
N ASP A 359 -6.42 1.92 -6.47
CA ASP A 359 -7.77 2.29 -6.03
C ASP A 359 -8.40 1.13 -5.26
N ALA A 360 -8.20 -0.11 -5.73
CA ALA A 360 -8.67 -1.32 -5.06
C ALA A 360 -8.01 -1.53 -3.71
N ALA A 361 -6.67 -1.47 -3.63
CA ALA A 361 -5.92 -1.64 -2.38
C ALA A 361 -6.32 -0.58 -1.34
N THR A 362 -6.41 0.68 -1.76
CA THR A 362 -6.79 1.81 -0.88
C THR A 362 -8.24 1.66 -0.38
N THR A 363 -9.15 1.22 -1.25
CA THR A 363 -10.55 1.01 -0.87
C THR A 363 -10.71 -0.17 0.08
N LEU A 364 -10.05 -1.30 -0.17
CA LEU A 364 -10.10 -2.46 0.72
C LEU A 364 -9.53 -2.15 2.11
N TRP A 365 -8.41 -1.43 2.17
CA TRP A 365 -7.86 -0.93 3.44
C TRP A 365 -8.87 -0.04 4.15
N ALA A 366 -9.48 0.92 3.44
CA ALA A 366 -10.46 1.81 4.03
C ALA A 366 -11.70 1.06 4.52
N CYS A 367 -12.20 0.07 3.77
CA CYS A 367 -13.30 -0.80 4.19
C CYS A 367 -12.96 -1.54 5.49
N SER A 368 -11.74 -2.07 5.62
CA SER A 368 -11.32 -2.75 6.85
C SER A 368 -11.26 -1.82 8.05
N GLN A 369 -10.80 -0.56 7.88
CA GLN A 369 -10.77 0.43 8.96
C GLN A 369 -12.17 0.93 9.33
N LEU A 370 -13.08 1.03 8.36
CA LEU A 370 -14.45 1.51 8.55
C LEU A 370 -15.38 0.44 9.12
N GLY A 371 -14.97 -0.84 9.12
CA GLY A 371 -15.88 -1.96 9.36
C GLY A 371 -16.98 -2.07 8.28
N TYR A 372 -16.75 -1.53 7.08
CA TYR A 372 -17.73 -1.55 6.00
C TYR A 372 -17.55 -2.81 5.16
N TYR A 373 -18.59 -3.64 5.10
CA TYR A 373 -18.55 -4.92 4.40
C TYR A 373 -19.62 -4.99 3.30
N ASN A 374 -19.17 -5.06 2.04
CA ASN A 374 -20.02 -5.30 0.87
C ASN A 374 -19.35 -6.34 -0.03
N THR A 375 -19.91 -7.56 -0.04
CA THR A 375 -19.32 -8.70 -0.75
C THR A 375 -19.10 -8.40 -2.24
N ASN A 376 -20.09 -7.81 -2.92
CA ASN A 376 -19.99 -7.52 -4.36
C ASN A 376 -18.85 -6.54 -4.66
N LEU A 377 -18.73 -5.47 -3.86
CA LEU A 377 -17.62 -4.52 -3.99
C LEU A 377 -16.29 -5.21 -3.74
N ILE A 378 -16.15 -5.94 -2.63
CA ILE A 378 -14.90 -6.61 -2.26
C ILE A 378 -14.46 -7.58 -3.36
N THR A 379 -15.36 -8.42 -3.86
CA THR A 379 -15.08 -9.34 -4.98
C THR A 379 -14.65 -8.57 -6.23
N ALA A 380 -15.36 -7.50 -6.63
CA ALA A 380 -14.99 -6.72 -7.81
C ALA A 380 -13.61 -6.04 -7.68
N LEU A 381 -13.24 -5.60 -6.47
CA LEU A 381 -11.92 -5.04 -6.16
C LEU A 381 -10.84 -6.14 -6.26
N CYS A 382 -11.09 -7.33 -5.69
CA CYS A 382 -10.19 -8.48 -5.80
C CYS A 382 -10.00 -8.90 -7.26
N ASP A 383 -11.07 -8.99 -8.05
CA ASP A 383 -10.99 -9.33 -9.47
C ASP A 383 -10.21 -8.29 -10.27
N ALA A 384 -10.33 -7.00 -9.93
CA ALA A 384 -9.52 -5.94 -10.54
C ALA A 384 -8.02 -6.11 -10.25
N VAL A 385 -7.67 -6.55 -9.03
CA VAL A 385 -6.28 -6.88 -8.67
C VAL A 385 -5.80 -8.11 -9.43
N VAL A 386 -6.60 -9.18 -9.52
CA VAL A 386 -6.26 -10.38 -10.30
C VAL A 386 -5.98 -10.05 -11.77
N ARG A 387 -6.87 -9.27 -12.41
CA ARG A 387 -6.71 -8.84 -13.82
C ARG A 387 -5.41 -8.07 -14.07
N ASN A 388 -4.92 -7.34 -13.07
CA ASN A 388 -3.78 -6.44 -13.20
C ASN A 388 -2.56 -6.91 -12.40
N LEU A 389 -2.55 -8.15 -11.90
CA LEU A 389 -1.60 -8.64 -10.90
C LEU A 389 -0.13 -8.45 -11.34
N ALA A 390 0.17 -8.70 -12.61
CA ALA A 390 1.51 -8.51 -13.18
C ALA A 390 2.02 -7.05 -13.13
N THR A 391 1.11 -6.08 -13.00
CA THR A 391 1.44 -4.64 -12.93
C THR A 391 1.31 -4.05 -11.53
N CYS A 392 0.80 -4.83 -10.57
CA CYS A 392 0.67 -4.43 -9.18
C CYS A 392 2.04 -4.31 -8.53
N SER A 393 2.15 -3.36 -7.60
CA SER A 393 3.27 -3.28 -6.67
C SER A 393 3.10 -4.27 -5.51
N ASP A 394 4.21 -4.67 -4.90
CA ASP A 394 4.19 -5.56 -3.73
C ASP A 394 3.40 -4.93 -2.55
N TRP A 395 3.41 -3.59 -2.45
CA TRP A 395 2.63 -2.87 -1.45
C TRP A 395 1.12 -2.99 -1.71
N GLU A 396 0.67 -2.85 -2.96
CA GLU A 396 -0.76 -3.02 -3.30
C GLU A 396 -1.22 -4.45 -3.02
N VAL A 397 -0.46 -5.46 -3.46
CA VAL A 397 -0.80 -6.87 -3.23
C VAL A 397 -0.85 -7.17 -1.73
N SER A 398 0.20 -6.82 -0.99
CA SER A 398 0.27 -7.10 0.45
C SER A 398 -0.80 -6.35 1.24
N SER A 399 -1.11 -5.10 0.88
CA SER A 399 -2.17 -4.31 1.51
C SER A 399 -3.55 -4.92 1.26
N VAL A 400 -3.81 -5.42 0.05
CA VAL A 400 -5.06 -6.11 -0.28
C VAL A 400 -5.22 -7.35 0.60
N ILE A 401 -4.20 -8.21 0.66
CA ILE A 401 -4.20 -9.46 1.44
C ILE A 401 -4.43 -9.17 2.93
N GLU A 402 -3.71 -8.20 3.51
CA GLU A 402 -3.90 -7.79 4.91
C GLU A 402 -5.33 -7.27 5.17
N SER A 403 -5.87 -6.46 4.24
CA SER A 403 -7.22 -5.90 4.38
C SER A 403 -8.29 -6.99 4.35
N LEU A 404 -8.15 -7.97 3.46
CA LEU A 404 -9.04 -9.13 3.39
C LEU A 404 -9.00 -9.96 4.67
N ALA A 405 -7.80 -10.21 5.21
CA ALA A 405 -7.61 -10.91 6.46
C ALA A 405 -8.23 -10.17 7.65
N ASN A 406 -8.12 -8.84 7.69
CA ASN A 406 -8.76 -8.02 8.73
C ASN A 406 -10.29 -8.02 8.63
N MET A 407 -10.85 -8.19 7.43
CA MET A 407 -12.29 -8.35 7.22
C MET A 407 -12.77 -9.80 7.31
N GLY A 408 -11.86 -10.78 7.44
CA GLY A 408 -12.21 -12.21 7.38
C GLY A 408 -12.78 -12.66 6.03
N HIS A 409 -12.48 -11.94 4.94
CA HIS A 409 -13.01 -12.25 3.61
C HIS A 409 -12.07 -13.16 2.81
N HIS A 410 -12.55 -14.35 2.45
CA HIS A 410 -11.78 -15.32 1.67
C HIS A 410 -12.08 -15.21 0.17
N HIS A 411 -11.10 -14.76 -0.63
CA HIS A 411 -11.20 -14.68 -2.09
C HIS A 411 -10.28 -15.70 -2.79
N ALA A 412 -10.74 -16.94 -2.94
CA ALA A 412 -9.93 -18.07 -3.39
C ALA A 412 -9.13 -17.80 -4.67
N GLY A 413 -9.75 -17.21 -5.71
CA GLY A 413 -9.05 -16.92 -6.97
C GLY A 413 -7.94 -15.89 -6.86
N LEU A 414 -8.03 -14.96 -5.88
CA LEU A 414 -6.96 -13.98 -5.64
C LEU A 414 -5.83 -14.62 -4.84
N MET A 415 -6.16 -15.39 -3.80
CA MET A 415 -5.16 -16.11 -3.00
C MET A 415 -4.37 -17.06 -3.89
N GLU A 416 -5.04 -17.83 -4.75
CA GLU A 416 -4.35 -18.74 -5.66
C GLU A 416 -3.46 -17.99 -6.66
N ALA A 417 -3.97 -16.92 -7.28
CA ALA A 417 -3.20 -16.14 -8.25
C ALA A 417 -1.98 -15.47 -7.63
N VAL A 418 -2.10 -14.93 -6.41
CA VAL A 418 -0.99 -14.30 -5.69
C VAL A 418 0.04 -15.34 -5.26
N ALA A 419 -0.38 -16.48 -4.68
CA ALA A 419 0.54 -17.54 -4.30
C ALA A 419 1.31 -18.08 -5.52
N LYS A 420 0.62 -18.34 -6.63
CA LYS A 420 1.23 -18.76 -7.89
C LYS A 420 2.24 -17.72 -8.40
N ALA A 421 1.85 -16.45 -8.47
CA ALA A 421 2.72 -15.38 -8.97
C ALA A 421 3.97 -15.14 -8.10
N ILE A 422 3.88 -15.36 -6.79
CA ILE A 422 5.03 -15.28 -5.88
C ILE A 422 5.95 -16.50 -6.00
N LEU A 423 5.40 -17.70 -6.26
CA LEU A 423 6.21 -18.92 -6.39
C LEU A 423 6.88 -19.06 -7.76
N GLU A 424 6.27 -18.52 -8.82
CA GLU A 424 6.84 -18.52 -10.18
C GLU A 424 8.00 -17.53 -10.36
N GLU A 425 8.12 -16.54 -9.47
CA GLU A 425 9.14 -15.49 -9.53
C GLU A 425 10.00 -15.47 -8.25
N PRO A 426 11.32 -15.25 -8.34
CA PRO A 426 12.14 -15.17 -7.15
C PRO A 426 11.74 -13.95 -6.29
N VAL A 427 11.48 -14.16 -5.01
CA VAL A 427 11.13 -13.12 -4.02
C VAL A 427 12.37 -12.33 -3.58
N VAL A 428 13.15 -11.83 -4.54
CA VAL A 428 14.40 -11.11 -4.29
C VAL A 428 14.12 -9.61 -4.22
N GLY A 429 14.46 -8.99 -3.08
CA GLY A 429 14.31 -7.54 -2.89
C GLY A 429 12.90 -7.06 -2.54
N ALA A 430 11.95 -7.97 -2.29
CA ALA A 430 10.63 -7.62 -1.78
C ALA A 430 10.76 -7.02 -0.37
N HIS A 431 10.05 -5.90 -0.12
CA HIS A 431 10.12 -5.18 1.14
C HIS A 431 9.63 -6.06 2.31
N PRO A 432 10.35 -6.14 3.46
CA PRO A 432 10.00 -7.07 4.54
C PRO A 432 8.59 -6.92 5.09
N THR A 433 8.10 -5.67 5.20
CA THR A 433 6.71 -5.41 5.61
C THR A 433 5.68 -5.99 4.65
N CYS A 434 5.95 -6.01 3.34
CA CYS A 434 5.05 -6.62 2.36
C CYS A 434 5.02 -8.15 2.54
N ILE A 435 6.18 -8.76 2.80
CA ILE A 435 6.29 -10.19 3.09
C ILE A 435 5.51 -10.56 4.36
N ALA A 436 5.73 -9.81 5.44
CA ALA A 436 5.06 -10.01 6.72
C ALA A 436 3.53 -9.91 6.60
N ARG A 437 3.02 -8.93 5.82
CA ARG A 437 1.59 -8.76 5.54
C ARG A 437 0.97 -9.93 4.79
N VAL A 438 1.68 -10.46 3.78
CA VAL A 438 1.21 -11.62 3.02
C VAL A 438 1.16 -12.84 3.93
N LEU A 439 2.23 -13.13 4.67
CA LEU A 439 2.27 -14.25 5.63
C LEU A 439 1.17 -14.15 6.69
N PHE A 440 1.03 -12.98 7.30
CA PHE A 440 -0.04 -12.73 8.27
C PHE A 440 -1.42 -12.92 7.65
N GLY A 441 -1.66 -12.37 6.45
CA GLY A 441 -2.97 -12.43 5.83
C GLY A 441 -3.38 -13.83 5.41
N TYR A 442 -2.47 -14.62 4.83
CA TYR A 442 -2.76 -16.03 4.52
C TYR A 442 -2.97 -16.86 5.77
N GLY A 443 -2.10 -16.70 6.79
CA GLY A 443 -2.23 -17.41 8.06
C GLY A 443 -3.58 -17.12 8.73
N LYS A 444 -3.96 -15.83 8.81
CA LYS A 444 -5.21 -15.39 9.46
C LYS A 444 -6.46 -15.83 8.70
N LEU A 445 -6.39 -15.97 7.37
CA LEU A 445 -7.48 -16.51 6.55
C LEU A 445 -7.54 -18.04 6.57
N GLY A 446 -6.61 -18.72 7.25
CA GLY A 446 -6.54 -20.19 7.31
C GLY A 446 -6.14 -20.82 5.97
N CYS A 447 -5.43 -20.07 5.12
CA CYS A 447 -4.92 -20.54 3.84
C CYS A 447 -3.67 -21.41 4.10
N CYS A 448 -3.87 -22.72 4.22
CA CYS A 448 -2.83 -23.71 4.56
C CYS A 448 -2.75 -24.91 3.61
N ASN A 449 -3.16 -24.75 2.34
CA ASN A 449 -2.94 -25.81 1.34
C ASN A 449 -1.41 -26.00 1.08
N PRO A 450 -0.97 -27.12 0.47
CA PRO A 450 0.46 -27.39 0.27
C PRO A 450 1.23 -26.27 -0.44
N ARG A 451 0.59 -25.58 -1.39
CA ARG A 451 1.16 -24.44 -2.11
C ARG A 451 1.34 -23.22 -1.20
N GLU A 452 0.40 -22.98 -0.30
CA GLU A 452 0.45 -21.88 0.66
C GLU A 452 1.47 -22.13 1.78
N VAL A 453 1.67 -23.39 2.17
CA VAL A 453 2.76 -23.79 3.07
C VAL A 453 4.13 -23.61 2.39
N GLU A 454 4.24 -23.96 1.11
CA GLU A 454 5.43 -23.69 0.30
C GLU A 454 5.70 -22.18 0.18
N LEU A 455 4.67 -21.39 -0.14
CA LEU A 455 4.72 -19.93 -0.16
C LEU A 455 5.25 -19.40 1.17
N ALA A 456 4.72 -19.89 2.30
CA ALA A 456 5.16 -19.43 3.61
C ALA A 456 6.65 -19.69 3.85
N SER A 457 7.14 -20.85 3.40
CA SER A 457 8.55 -21.24 3.51
C SER A 457 9.47 -20.38 2.64
N VAL A 458 9.07 -20.12 1.38
CA VAL A 458 9.81 -19.25 0.46
C VAL A 458 9.91 -17.83 1.01
N LEU A 459 8.79 -17.29 1.51
CA LEU A 459 8.72 -15.95 2.08
C LEU A 459 9.54 -15.80 3.37
N ALA A 460 9.48 -16.80 4.26
CA ALA A 460 10.25 -16.82 5.50
C ALA A 460 11.75 -16.81 5.22
N ALA A 461 12.21 -17.64 4.27
CA ALA A 461 13.61 -17.67 3.84
C ALA A 461 14.06 -16.35 3.19
N ALA A 462 13.19 -15.70 2.41
CA ALA A 462 13.48 -14.43 1.74
C ALA A 462 13.68 -13.23 2.69
N VAL A 463 13.12 -13.30 3.91
CA VAL A 463 13.29 -12.25 4.93
C VAL A 463 14.61 -12.37 5.68
N VAL A 464 15.16 -13.58 5.84
CA VAL A 464 16.41 -13.82 6.60
C VAL A 464 17.56 -12.86 6.23
N PRO A 465 17.93 -12.67 4.94
CA PRO A 465 19.00 -11.74 4.57
C PRO A 465 18.66 -10.26 4.84
N GLN A 466 17.38 -9.92 5.03
CA GLN A 466 16.90 -8.56 5.24
C GLN A 466 16.70 -8.21 6.73
N LEU A 467 16.82 -9.18 7.64
CA LEU A 467 16.58 -9.02 9.08
C LEU A 467 17.29 -7.83 9.74
N PRO A 468 18.53 -7.42 9.38
CA PRO A 468 19.18 -6.27 9.99
C PRO A 468 18.38 -4.95 9.88
N VAL A 469 17.54 -4.80 8.85
CA VAL A 469 16.74 -3.58 8.61
C VAL A 469 15.27 -3.76 9.05
N VAL A 470 14.86 -4.98 9.42
CA VAL A 470 13.49 -5.28 9.86
C VAL A 470 13.22 -4.67 11.23
N ARG A 471 12.12 -3.94 11.35
CA ARG A 471 11.63 -3.32 12.60
C ARG A 471 10.76 -4.27 13.42
N GLU A 472 10.57 -3.95 14.69
CA GLU A 472 9.75 -4.60 15.70
C GLU A 472 8.35 -4.97 15.19
N ASP A 473 7.58 -4.00 14.67
CA ASP A 473 6.22 -4.23 14.16
C ASP A 473 6.18 -5.25 13.01
N THR A 474 7.15 -5.14 12.10
CA THR A 474 7.22 -6.00 10.91
C THR A 474 7.61 -7.42 11.31
N LEU A 475 8.56 -7.56 12.24
CA LEU A 475 8.94 -8.87 12.77
C LEU A 475 7.76 -9.51 13.52
N ALA A 476 7.00 -8.72 14.30
CA ALA A 476 5.91 -9.24 15.11
C ALA A 476 4.78 -9.79 14.22
N MET A 477 4.40 -9.04 13.18
CA MET A 477 3.43 -9.48 12.18
C MET A 477 3.92 -10.72 11.43
N LEU A 478 5.20 -10.77 11.06
CA LEU A 478 5.81 -11.94 10.41
C LEU A 478 5.69 -13.19 11.30
N CYS A 479 6.09 -13.10 12.57
CA CYS A 479 6.04 -14.21 13.50
C CYS A 479 4.61 -14.67 13.77
N ASN A 480 3.66 -13.75 13.85
CA ASN A 480 2.24 -14.09 14.01
C ASN A 480 1.72 -14.91 12.81
N GLY A 481 2.04 -14.47 11.59
CA GLY A 481 1.70 -15.23 10.38
C GLY A 481 2.32 -16.62 10.36
N LEU A 482 3.62 -16.72 10.65
CA LEU A 482 4.33 -18.01 10.70
C LEU A 482 3.80 -18.96 11.78
N THR A 483 3.32 -18.42 12.90
CA THR A 483 2.68 -19.22 13.97
C THR A 483 1.42 -19.90 13.45
N MET A 484 0.60 -19.17 12.67
CA MET A 484 -0.63 -19.71 12.07
C MET A 484 -0.36 -20.79 11.02
N PHE A 485 0.81 -20.76 10.38
CA PHE A 485 1.28 -21.84 9.49
C PHE A 485 1.89 -23.04 10.24
N GLY A 486 2.09 -22.95 11.56
CA GLY A 486 2.82 -23.96 12.32
C GLY A 486 4.25 -24.14 11.81
N TYR A 487 4.93 -23.03 11.47
CA TYR A 487 6.24 -23.03 10.83
C TYR A 487 7.36 -23.56 11.75
N LYS A 488 8.27 -24.40 11.21
CA LYS A 488 9.26 -25.17 12.01
C LYS A 488 10.71 -25.15 11.52
N ASP A 489 11.07 -24.36 10.50
CA ASP A 489 12.47 -24.31 10.03
C ASP A 489 13.38 -23.69 11.10
N GLU A 490 14.20 -24.52 11.74
CA GLU A 490 15.08 -24.12 12.84
C GLU A 490 16.07 -23.02 12.45
N LYS A 491 16.58 -22.99 11.21
CA LYS A 491 17.56 -21.98 10.79
C LYS A 491 16.91 -20.61 10.71
N VAL A 492 15.70 -20.56 10.16
CA VAL A 492 14.92 -19.32 10.08
C VAL A 492 14.49 -18.88 11.48
N LEU A 493 14.01 -19.80 12.32
CA LEU A 493 13.61 -19.52 13.70
C LEU A 493 14.77 -18.95 14.52
N ALA A 494 15.98 -19.54 14.41
CA ALA A 494 17.19 -19.03 15.04
C ALA A 494 17.47 -17.57 14.62
N ALA A 495 17.41 -17.28 13.31
CA ALA A 495 17.69 -15.95 12.78
C ALA A 495 16.65 -14.90 13.25
N LEU A 496 15.36 -15.27 13.27
CA LEU A 496 14.27 -14.44 13.77
C LEU A 496 14.45 -14.14 15.26
N ALA A 497 14.79 -15.16 16.04
CA ALA A 497 14.96 -15.04 17.48
C ALA A 497 16.16 -14.14 17.85
N SER A 498 17.30 -14.27 17.15
CA SER A 498 18.45 -13.37 17.30
C SER A 498 18.17 -11.93 16.81
N ARG A 499 17.21 -11.72 15.91
CA ARG A 499 16.76 -10.37 15.55
C ARG A 499 15.83 -9.78 16.60
N ALA A 500 14.89 -10.57 17.12
CA ALA A 500 13.99 -10.18 18.19
C ALA A 500 14.77 -9.72 19.44
N GLU A 501 15.82 -10.47 19.83
CA GLU A 501 16.68 -10.12 20.97
C GLU A 501 17.29 -8.72 20.82
N ARG A 502 17.77 -8.39 19.62
CA ARG A 502 18.37 -7.07 19.32
C ARG A 502 17.35 -5.93 19.28
N LEU A 503 16.07 -6.22 19.07
CA LEU A 503 14.99 -5.25 19.01
C LEU A 503 14.29 -5.04 20.36
N LEU A 504 14.63 -5.84 21.38
CA LEU A 504 14.00 -5.76 22.71
C LEU A 504 13.85 -4.33 23.26
N PRO A 505 14.87 -3.44 23.19
CA PRO A 505 14.74 -2.09 23.73
C PRO A 505 13.56 -1.28 23.17
N ASP A 506 13.16 -1.55 21.92
CA ASP A 506 12.08 -0.87 21.22
C ASP A 506 10.74 -1.64 21.29
N CYS A 507 10.73 -2.82 21.91
CA CYS A 507 9.56 -3.71 21.95
C CYS A 507 8.63 -3.40 23.13
N ASN A 508 7.33 -3.49 22.88
CA ASN A 508 6.28 -3.62 23.91
C ASN A 508 5.79 -5.08 23.98
N GLU A 509 4.80 -5.35 24.82
CA GLU A 509 4.18 -6.67 24.98
C GLU A 509 3.54 -7.20 23.68
N ALA A 510 2.95 -6.32 22.87
CA ALA A 510 2.31 -6.69 21.61
C ALA A 510 3.34 -7.13 20.55
N HIS A 511 4.58 -6.63 20.63
CA HIS A 511 5.68 -7.05 19.77
C HIS A 511 6.31 -8.36 20.26
N LEU A 512 6.50 -8.50 21.58
CA LEU A 512 7.13 -9.68 22.20
C LEU A 512 6.34 -10.97 22.02
N LEU A 513 5.02 -10.91 22.24
CA LEU A 513 4.17 -12.10 22.27
C LEU A 513 4.23 -12.91 20.95
N PRO A 514 4.12 -12.32 19.76
CA PRO A 514 4.27 -13.06 18.50
C PRO A 514 5.60 -13.80 18.36
N PHE A 515 6.70 -13.25 18.87
CA PHE A 515 8.02 -13.92 18.82
C PHE A 515 8.00 -15.17 19.68
N LEU A 516 7.64 -15.02 20.95
CA LEU A 516 7.67 -16.10 21.93
C LEU A 516 6.64 -17.19 21.60
N ARG A 517 5.47 -16.81 21.08
CA ARG A 517 4.45 -17.75 20.59
C ARG A 517 4.97 -18.58 19.43
N LEU A 518 5.61 -17.96 18.43
CA LEU A 518 6.19 -18.71 17.31
C LEU A 518 7.20 -19.76 17.78
N LEU A 519 8.14 -19.35 18.65
CA LEU A 519 9.15 -20.26 19.17
C LEU A 519 8.54 -21.41 19.98
N ASN A 520 7.57 -21.09 20.84
CA ASN A 520 6.86 -22.09 21.63
C ASN A 520 6.07 -23.08 20.77
N CYS A 521 5.31 -22.60 19.78
CA CYS A 521 4.54 -23.45 18.85
C CYS A 521 5.46 -24.32 17.97
N ALA A 522 6.65 -23.81 17.62
CA ALA A 522 7.65 -24.58 16.89
C ALA A 522 8.41 -25.59 17.77
N GLY A 523 8.31 -25.48 19.09
CA GLY A 523 9.16 -26.23 20.03
C GLY A 523 10.63 -25.79 20.02
N TYR A 524 10.92 -24.59 19.51
CA TYR A 524 12.27 -24.04 19.42
C TYR A 524 12.60 -23.24 20.69
N GLN A 525 13.72 -23.55 21.34
CA GLN A 525 14.16 -22.87 22.55
C GLN A 525 15.25 -21.85 22.23
N HIS A 526 15.07 -20.60 22.66
CA HIS A 526 16.11 -19.57 22.62
C HIS A 526 16.25 -18.89 23.98
N TYR A 527 17.06 -19.52 24.84
CA TYR A 527 17.20 -19.13 26.24
C TYR A 527 17.63 -17.66 26.42
N GLN A 528 18.54 -17.15 25.59
CA GLN A 528 19.00 -15.75 25.66
C GLN A 528 17.85 -14.76 25.45
N LEU A 529 17.04 -14.96 24.40
CA LEU A 529 15.85 -14.15 24.15
C LEU A 529 14.83 -14.26 25.29
N ALA A 530 14.60 -15.45 25.84
CA ALA A 530 13.65 -15.66 26.92
C ALA A 530 14.06 -14.92 28.21
N VAL A 531 15.33 -15.00 28.61
CA VAL A 531 15.88 -14.25 29.75
C VAL A 531 15.79 -12.75 29.50
N ALA A 532 16.20 -12.30 28.32
CA ALA A 532 16.18 -10.88 27.98
C ALA A 532 14.75 -10.32 27.91
N SER A 533 13.78 -11.13 27.46
CA SER A 533 12.35 -10.77 27.45
C SER A 533 11.78 -10.63 28.85
N ALA A 534 12.11 -11.52 29.79
CA ALA A 534 11.67 -11.44 31.19
C ALA A 534 12.21 -10.18 31.87
N ARG A 535 13.49 -9.87 31.66
CA ARG A 535 14.11 -8.63 32.18
C ARG A 535 13.53 -7.38 31.55
N HIS A 536 13.29 -7.37 30.24
CA HIS A 536 12.69 -6.22 29.56
C HIS A 536 11.24 -5.97 30.01
N LEU A 537 10.47 -7.03 30.23
CA LEU A 537 9.14 -6.95 30.80
C LEU A 537 9.15 -6.21 32.13
N GLN A 538 10.05 -6.62 33.03
CA GLN A 538 10.20 -6.03 34.37
C GLN A 538 10.75 -4.60 34.33
N ALA A 539 11.82 -4.36 33.58
CA ALA A 539 12.53 -3.08 33.62
C ALA A 539 11.86 -1.95 32.81
N VAL A 540 11.12 -2.29 31.75
CA VAL A 540 10.61 -1.30 30.78
C VAL A 540 9.10 -1.33 30.66
N ILE A 541 8.51 -2.51 30.45
CA ILE A 541 7.09 -2.63 30.11
C ILE A 541 6.19 -2.38 31.32
N LEU A 542 6.44 -3.05 32.45
CA LEU A 542 5.63 -2.88 33.66
C LEU A 542 5.68 -1.45 34.23
N PRO A 543 6.85 -0.79 34.37
CA PRO A 543 6.92 0.57 34.89
C PRO A 543 6.38 1.61 33.89
N GLY A 544 6.50 1.33 32.58
CA GLY A 544 6.12 2.26 31.52
C GLY A 544 4.63 2.36 31.25
N ASN A 545 3.81 1.38 31.65
CA ASN A 545 2.40 1.30 31.26
C ASN A 545 1.46 1.17 32.47
N LYS A 546 0.97 2.31 32.98
CA LYS A 546 0.04 2.38 34.13
C LYS A 546 -1.31 1.69 33.90
N THR A 547 -1.67 1.40 32.64
CA THR A 547 -2.95 0.80 32.24
C THR A 547 -2.81 -0.65 31.75
N ILE A 548 -1.65 -1.28 31.94
CA ILE A 548 -1.38 -2.60 31.38
C ILE A 548 -2.35 -3.66 31.92
N ASN A 549 -2.92 -4.45 31.00
CA ASN A 549 -3.70 -5.62 31.36
C ASN A 549 -2.74 -6.73 31.85
N ALA A 550 -3.06 -7.37 32.97
CA ALA A 550 -2.24 -8.42 33.55
C ALA A 550 -2.03 -9.65 32.64
N ALA A 551 -2.93 -9.91 31.70
CA ALA A 551 -2.87 -11.09 30.82
C ALA A 551 -1.59 -11.16 29.96
N ALA A 552 -1.18 -10.04 29.35
CA ALA A 552 -0.03 -10.03 28.44
C ALA A 552 1.32 -10.22 29.17
N PRO A 553 1.62 -9.52 30.28
CA PRO A 553 2.79 -9.81 31.11
C PRO A 553 2.84 -11.26 31.63
N VAL A 554 1.70 -11.79 32.08
CA VAL A 554 1.60 -13.19 32.55
C VAL A 554 1.94 -14.15 31.42
N GLU A 555 1.44 -13.93 30.21
CA GLU A 555 1.74 -14.79 29.06
C GLU A 555 3.22 -14.71 28.64
N VAL A 556 3.81 -13.51 28.59
CA VAL A 556 5.25 -13.34 28.30
C VAL A 556 6.08 -14.15 29.30
N LEU A 557 5.82 -13.97 30.59
CA LEU A 557 6.58 -14.66 31.63
C LEU A 557 6.33 -16.17 31.64
N TYR A 558 5.11 -16.61 31.33
CA TYR A 558 4.78 -18.02 31.13
C TYR A 558 5.59 -18.65 29.98
N LEU A 559 5.69 -17.96 28.83
CA LEU A 559 6.47 -18.44 27.69
C LEU A 559 7.98 -18.46 27.99
N CYS A 560 8.48 -17.57 28.85
CA CYS A 560 9.85 -17.63 29.34
C CYS A 560 10.05 -18.79 30.33
N ALA A 561 9.13 -18.99 31.27
CA ALA A 561 9.17 -20.08 32.24
C ALA A 561 9.15 -21.46 31.57
N ARG A 562 8.40 -21.61 30.48
CA ARG A 562 8.39 -22.84 29.66
C ARG A 562 9.75 -23.19 29.04
N GLN A 563 10.64 -22.21 28.90
CA GLN A 563 12.01 -22.41 28.44
C GLN A 563 13.00 -22.61 29.59
N GLY A 564 12.51 -22.72 30.84
CA GLY A 564 13.34 -22.90 32.03
C GLY A 564 14.00 -21.62 32.53
N VAL A 565 13.51 -20.44 32.11
CA VAL A 565 14.01 -19.17 32.64
C VAL A 565 13.48 -18.95 34.05
N GLU A 566 14.39 -18.63 34.96
CA GLU A 566 14.08 -18.22 36.33
C GLU A 566 14.41 -16.73 36.52
N ASP A 567 13.39 -15.87 36.60
CA ASP A 567 13.53 -14.45 36.93
C ASP A 567 12.60 -14.10 38.11
N PRO A 568 13.10 -14.21 39.35
CA PRO A 568 12.28 -14.02 40.55
C PRO A 568 11.68 -12.62 40.66
N THR A 569 12.41 -11.59 40.24
CA THR A 569 11.97 -10.20 40.36
C THR A 569 10.85 -9.90 39.39
N ALA A 570 10.99 -10.34 38.12
CA ALA A 570 9.92 -10.24 37.14
C ALA A 570 8.66 -11.02 37.59
N ALA A 571 8.85 -12.19 38.19
CA ALA A 571 7.75 -13.00 38.71
C ALA A 571 6.99 -12.31 39.84
N ASP A 572 7.69 -11.69 40.80
CA ASP A 572 7.06 -10.98 41.91
C ASP A 572 6.17 -9.83 41.42
N GLU A 573 6.68 -9.00 40.50
CA GLU A 573 5.92 -7.87 39.95
C GLU A 573 4.71 -8.31 39.11
N VAL A 574 4.91 -9.30 38.21
CA VAL A 574 3.83 -9.81 37.33
C VAL A 574 2.75 -10.52 38.14
N LEU A 575 3.13 -11.36 39.11
CA LEU A 575 2.17 -12.09 39.92
C LEU A 575 1.42 -11.15 40.90
N ALA A 576 2.08 -10.12 41.44
CA ALA A 576 1.40 -9.08 42.22
C ALA A 576 0.41 -8.29 41.36
N LEU A 577 0.77 -7.95 40.12
CA LEU A 577 -0.15 -7.31 39.17
C LEU A 577 -1.35 -8.21 38.84
N ALA A 578 -1.10 -9.50 38.59
CA ALA A 578 -2.14 -10.49 38.32
C ALA A 578 -3.10 -10.65 39.51
N ALA A 579 -2.57 -10.68 40.74
CA ALA A 579 -3.37 -10.75 41.96
C ALA A 579 -4.22 -9.48 42.18
N ALA A 580 -3.64 -8.30 41.95
CA ALA A 580 -4.35 -7.03 42.09
C ALA A 580 -5.48 -6.85 41.06
N ARG A 581 -5.41 -7.55 39.92
CA ARG A 581 -6.36 -7.45 38.81
C ARG A 581 -6.99 -8.80 38.46
N GLU A 582 -7.19 -9.66 39.44
CA GLU A 582 -7.68 -11.02 39.23
C GLU A 582 -9.00 -11.07 38.44
N GLN A 583 -9.90 -10.12 38.70
CA GLN A 583 -11.20 -10.02 38.01
C GLN A 583 -11.07 -9.75 36.50
N GLU A 584 -9.92 -9.27 36.04
CA GLU A 584 -9.61 -9.01 34.62
C GLU A 584 -8.98 -10.24 33.93
N LEU A 585 -8.52 -11.25 34.69
CA LEU A 585 -7.84 -12.42 34.14
C LEU A 585 -8.84 -13.44 33.61
N ARG A 586 -8.55 -13.93 32.40
CA ARG A 586 -9.24 -15.12 31.88
C ARG A 586 -8.71 -16.36 32.62
N PRO A 587 -9.49 -17.45 32.69
CA PRO A 587 -9.03 -18.70 33.31
C PRO A 587 -7.69 -19.22 32.78
N VAL A 588 -7.45 -19.07 31.47
CA VAL A 588 -6.19 -19.43 30.82
C VAL A 588 -5.02 -18.61 31.37
N ASP A 589 -5.22 -17.32 31.64
CA ASP A 589 -4.16 -16.44 32.14
C ASP A 589 -3.87 -16.75 33.62
N ALA A 590 -4.89 -17.05 34.43
CA ALA A 590 -4.71 -17.54 35.80
C ALA A 590 -3.94 -18.89 35.84
N ALA A 591 -4.25 -19.79 34.91
CA ALA A 591 -3.55 -21.06 34.75
C ALA A 591 -2.07 -20.87 34.34
N ARG A 592 -1.78 -19.92 33.46
CA ARG A 592 -0.41 -19.51 33.11
C ARG A 592 0.33 -18.93 34.32
N ALA A 593 -0.34 -18.09 35.11
CA ALA A 593 0.22 -17.55 36.35
C ALA A 593 0.55 -18.65 37.38
N PHE A 594 -0.28 -19.71 37.46
CA PHE A 594 0.02 -20.88 38.29
C PHE A 594 1.33 -21.58 37.86
N VAL A 595 1.52 -21.80 36.56
CA VAL A 595 2.76 -22.39 36.02
C VAL A 595 3.97 -21.49 36.31
N VAL A 596 3.83 -20.17 36.09
CA VAL A 596 4.88 -19.20 36.43
C VAL A 596 5.25 -19.27 37.91
N GLY A 597 4.25 -19.25 38.80
CA GLY A 597 4.47 -19.33 40.25
C GLY A 597 5.19 -20.62 40.66
N GLN A 598 4.92 -21.73 39.97
CA GLN A 598 5.58 -23.00 40.24
C GLN A 598 7.05 -22.98 39.80
N VAL A 599 7.32 -22.58 38.55
CA VAL A 599 8.68 -22.55 37.99
C VAL A 599 9.56 -21.55 38.74
N MET A 600 8.99 -20.42 39.17
CA MET A 600 9.71 -19.33 39.86
C MET A 600 9.71 -19.47 41.40
N ASN A 601 9.21 -20.60 41.92
CA ASN A 601 9.12 -20.92 43.35
C ASN A 601 8.41 -19.83 44.21
N ARG A 602 7.26 -19.34 43.75
CA ARG A 602 6.44 -18.31 44.42
C ARG A 602 5.17 -18.89 45.02
N LYS A 603 5.29 -19.37 46.26
CA LYS A 603 4.24 -20.14 46.95
C LYS A 603 3.01 -19.33 47.36
N GLU A 604 3.15 -18.04 47.61
CA GLU A 604 2.09 -17.20 48.21
C GLU A 604 0.86 -17.02 47.29
N LEU A 605 1.04 -17.15 45.98
CA LEU A 605 -0.03 -16.95 44.98
C LEU A 605 -0.51 -18.25 44.31
N LEU A 606 0.14 -19.39 44.59
CA LEU A 606 -0.19 -20.68 43.98
C LEU A 606 -1.54 -21.24 44.41
N ASN A 607 -1.92 -21.04 45.68
CA ASN A 607 -3.17 -21.61 46.20
C ASN A 607 -4.39 -20.94 45.57
N HIS A 608 -4.35 -19.62 45.42
CA HIS A 608 -5.44 -18.84 44.85
C HIS A 608 -5.64 -19.13 43.36
N MET A 609 -4.54 -19.18 42.59
CA MET A 609 -4.58 -19.53 41.17
C MET A 609 -5.00 -20.99 40.94
N ALA A 610 -4.61 -21.91 41.84
CA ALA A 610 -5.04 -23.30 41.77
C ALA A 610 -6.56 -23.48 41.88
N ASP A 611 -7.23 -22.69 42.74
CA ASP A 611 -8.69 -22.74 42.88
C ASP A 611 -9.41 -22.24 41.61
N VAL A 612 -8.81 -21.27 40.89
CA VAL A 612 -9.30 -20.82 39.59
C VAL A 612 -9.12 -21.91 38.52
N VAL A 613 -7.95 -22.55 38.49
CA VAL A 613 -7.65 -23.69 37.59
C VAL A 613 -8.64 -24.83 37.79
N LEU A 614 -8.96 -25.20 39.04
CA LEU A 614 -9.90 -26.28 39.34
C LEU A 614 -11.32 -25.93 38.88
N ARG A 615 -11.78 -24.70 39.12
CA ARG A 615 -13.13 -24.24 38.74
C ARG A 615 -13.33 -24.16 37.23
N HIS A 616 -12.30 -23.76 36.50
CA HIS A 616 -12.36 -23.50 35.06
C HIS A 616 -11.52 -24.46 34.23
N ALA A 617 -11.23 -25.66 34.77
CA ALA A 617 -10.38 -26.64 34.11
C ALA A 617 -10.82 -26.86 32.66
N THR A 618 -12.13 -27.01 32.42
CA THR A 618 -12.74 -27.24 31.09
C THR A 618 -12.45 -26.17 30.06
N GLU A 619 -12.16 -24.95 30.48
CA GLU A 619 -11.98 -23.78 29.62
C GLU A 619 -10.52 -23.57 29.17
N LEU A 620 -9.59 -24.39 29.66
CA LEU A 620 -8.16 -24.30 29.31
C LEU A 620 -7.86 -24.88 27.93
N ASP A 621 -6.97 -24.21 27.18
CA ASP A 621 -6.38 -24.76 25.97
C ASP A 621 -5.45 -25.95 26.31
N ALA A 622 -5.22 -26.82 25.31
CA ALA A 622 -4.50 -28.07 25.53
C ALA A 622 -3.06 -27.87 25.99
N ASP A 623 -2.37 -26.85 25.47
CA ASP A 623 -0.98 -26.57 25.81
C ASP A 623 -0.85 -26.02 27.23
N THR A 624 -1.73 -25.10 27.62
CA THR A 624 -1.78 -24.57 28.99
C THR A 624 -2.17 -25.66 29.97
N ALA A 625 -3.17 -26.50 29.65
CA ALA A 625 -3.59 -27.61 30.50
C ALA A 625 -2.46 -28.64 30.72
N ALA A 626 -1.69 -28.97 29.67
CA ALA A 626 -0.54 -29.85 29.79
C ALA A 626 0.57 -29.25 30.66
N ALA A 627 0.87 -27.95 30.49
CA ALA A 627 1.85 -27.25 31.31
C ALA A 627 1.43 -27.20 32.80
N VAL A 628 0.16 -26.89 33.07
CA VAL A 628 -0.40 -26.89 34.43
C VAL A 628 -0.35 -28.27 35.06
N LEU A 629 -0.67 -29.32 34.29
CA LEU A 629 -0.59 -30.71 34.78
C LEU A 629 0.85 -31.05 35.20
N GLN A 630 1.85 -30.68 34.40
CA GLN A 630 3.26 -30.90 34.72
C GLN A 630 3.67 -30.13 35.99
N SER A 631 3.29 -28.86 36.11
CA SER A 631 3.55 -28.05 37.31
C SER A 631 2.84 -28.59 38.56
N ALA A 632 1.60 -29.08 38.43
CA ALA A 632 0.85 -29.68 39.53
C ALA A 632 1.47 -30.99 40.02
N GLN A 633 1.99 -31.82 39.11
CA GLN A 633 2.76 -33.01 39.46
C GLN A 633 4.03 -32.66 40.23
N ALA A 634 4.76 -31.63 39.78
CA ALA A 634 5.97 -31.16 40.46
C ALA A 634 5.69 -30.62 41.88
N LEU A 635 4.51 -30.02 42.09
CA LEU A 635 4.06 -29.51 43.39
C LEU A 635 3.37 -30.56 44.28
N GLY A 636 3.09 -31.76 43.77
CA GLY A 636 2.33 -32.79 44.48
C GLY A 636 0.82 -32.47 44.65
N ARG A 637 0.25 -31.61 43.80
CA ARG A 637 -1.17 -31.20 43.81
C ARG A 637 -2.07 -32.24 43.14
N GLN A 638 -2.36 -33.32 43.87
CA GLN A 638 -3.17 -34.46 43.42
C GLN A 638 -4.59 -34.06 42.96
N ASP A 639 -5.16 -33.01 43.56
CA ASP A 639 -6.45 -32.41 43.22
C ASP A 639 -6.49 -31.89 41.77
N ILE A 640 -5.48 -31.12 41.35
CA ILE A 640 -5.37 -30.60 39.98
C ILE A 640 -5.03 -31.74 39.01
N VAL A 641 -4.13 -32.65 39.41
CA VAL A 641 -3.75 -33.81 38.58
C VAL A 641 -4.96 -34.69 38.26
N ALA A 642 -5.78 -35.04 39.25
CA ALA A 642 -6.98 -35.83 39.06
C ALA A 642 -7.98 -35.17 38.09
N THR A 643 -8.04 -33.84 38.10
CA THR A 643 -8.94 -33.05 37.27
C THR A 643 -8.46 -32.92 35.81
N LEU A 644 -7.15 -32.71 35.60
CA LEU A 644 -6.59 -32.43 34.27
C LEU A 644 -6.03 -33.66 33.55
N ALA A 645 -5.50 -34.67 34.26
CA ALA A 645 -4.89 -35.84 33.64
C ALA A 645 -5.81 -36.60 32.65
N PRO A 646 -7.10 -36.83 32.94
CA PRO A 646 -8.01 -37.50 32.01
C PRO A 646 -8.18 -36.75 30.68
N ARG A 647 -8.00 -35.42 30.69
CA ARG A 647 -8.22 -34.55 29.52
C ARG A 647 -6.99 -34.40 28.65
N VAL A 648 -5.81 -34.35 29.27
CA VAL A 648 -4.55 -34.28 28.53
C VAL A 648 -4.21 -35.64 27.89
N GLN A 649 -4.65 -36.75 28.48
CA GLN A 649 -4.35 -38.12 28.01
C GLN A 649 -5.35 -38.69 26.98
N GLN A 650 -6.50 -38.05 26.73
CA GLN A 650 -7.42 -38.48 25.67
C GLN A 650 -6.97 -37.92 24.30
N PRO A 651 -6.59 -38.77 23.33
CA PRO A 651 -6.32 -38.30 21.97
C PRO A 651 -7.65 -37.86 21.34
N ARG A 652 -7.70 -36.63 20.79
CA ARG A 652 -8.83 -36.19 19.96
C ARG A 652 -9.02 -37.18 18.81
N MET A 653 -10.08 -37.99 18.83
CA MET A 653 -10.52 -38.68 17.63
C MET A 653 -10.93 -37.62 16.61
N ALA A 654 -10.20 -37.55 15.49
CA ALA A 654 -10.57 -36.71 14.37
C ALA A 654 -11.90 -37.22 13.78
N ASP A 655 -12.92 -36.37 13.78
CA ASP A 655 -14.15 -36.63 13.03
C ASP A 655 -13.85 -36.49 11.53
N PRO A 656 -13.93 -37.58 10.73
CA PRO A 656 -13.60 -37.53 9.30
C PRO A 656 -14.60 -36.72 8.46
N SER A 657 -15.74 -36.31 9.04
CA SER A 657 -16.88 -35.77 8.28
C SER A 657 -16.86 -34.24 8.11
N THR A 658 -15.98 -33.50 8.80
CA THR A 658 -16.07 -32.02 8.79
C THR A 658 -15.00 -31.30 7.97
N GLY A 659 -13.91 -31.94 7.54
CA GLY A 659 -12.86 -31.29 6.73
C GLY A 659 -12.27 -30.00 7.32
N LYS A 660 -12.65 -29.65 8.55
CA LYS A 660 -12.23 -28.46 9.28
C LYS A 660 -11.21 -28.93 10.28
N VAL A 661 -9.93 -28.71 9.96
CA VAL A 661 -8.92 -28.60 11.00
C VAL A 661 -9.45 -27.52 11.95
N ALA A 662 -9.78 -27.91 13.16
CA ALA A 662 -10.28 -27.02 14.18
C ALA A 662 -9.17 -26.03 14.56
N ILE A 663 -9.07 -24.94 13.82
CA ILE A 663 -8.48 -23.68 14.29
C ILE A 663 -9.49 -23.12 15.29
N ALA A 664 -9.51 -23.71 16.48
CA ALA A 664 -10.29 -23.20 17.60
C ALA A 664 -9.37 -22.31 18.45
N SER A 665 -9.65 -21.01 18.40
CA SER A 665 -9.16 -19.95 19.29
C SER A 665 -7.64 -19.79 19.43
N LEU A 666 -7.05 -19.10 18.45
CA LEU A 666 -5.93 -18.15 18.58
C LEU A 666 -6.28 -16.92 17.73
#